data_AF-A0A363D3I3-F1
#
_entry.id   AF-A0A363D3I3-F1
#
_cell.length_a   1.000
_cell.length_b   1.000
_cell.length_c   1.000
_cell.angle_alpha   90.00
_cell.angle_beta   90.00
_cell.angle_gamma   90.00
#
_symmetry.space_group_name_H-M   'P 1'
#
loop_
_entity.id
_entity.type
_entity.pdbx_description
1 polymer ?
#
loop_
_entity_poly.entity_id
_entity_poly.type
_entity_poly.pdbx_seq_one_letter_code
_entity_poly.pdbx_strand_id
1 'polypeptide(L)'
;MIIDKNSINSASFSFYTNKELEQQDCIKQIDFILEKYNILENDNQLISSIEKNILYTINYIETLFIKKEKIPEDLEDLFLKNLTFKENINFYIEKKIFNIRKKDSIYFFKDINIILHILSIGTNQKILESYNNYDFDALSNIFRFYETKLQELFSKDEKLFSLTFDSYILLLKTITLICSFNAIDFIEKKSIQFFIDLMTESINIIKFTILLDKNKLNKLNNIQGKYLYYFSYDDIKIDINNLKTTFKKYLLVLERYEDGYILSKDSNFGNENIDSFEFLIFKKNCSVLILTLIKDLKSNLDENLYFDSEYFQKILRFYYKNFSLYLPSEVIATNLEEFQNNLLNSLLTTYEVHKDFMKKLDYNSVINDFIFSQDNLTSTNIEIIFQLLYFDENIPIYKYYHIAQILTQYNPIKNDYHEYFKLAIFDLCINKSIKYKYNSEIEDVLTKIHAYVNDYKIASHLLCIYSKIYLSISLFYSTNQIDLEKAKKLYATFIQINGLEILLNEYNELNSKILNNIQLSTDLILDEFLKTKHKSLENEFSIIKNKIKQTTLIDEIKSSLESFISNNIFHGLCQTEIFETTQELTTLETGFEDHQLILSRYTIRFIFTTIYKASFLLVLEENEVFIRENIYKVLDNFKEKDTKYNLLINEDDEINIKY
;
A
#
# COMPACT_ATOMS: atom_id res chain seq x y z
N MET A 1 5.61 39.03 67.47
CA MET A 1 4.81 39.43 66.30
C MET A 1 4.08 38.20 65.78
N ILE A 2 2.86 38.41 65.32
CA ILE A 2 1.80 37.43 65.11
C ILE A 2 2.22 36.36 64.09
N ILE A 3 1.92 35.09 64.42
CA ILE A 3 1.90 33.97 63.47
C ILE A 3 0.83 34.30 62.44
N ASP A 4 1.26 34.61 61.22
CA ASP A 4 0.34 34.82 60.11
C ASP A 4 -0.24 33.46 59.71
N LYS A 5 -1.54 33.27 59.99
CA LYS A 5 -2.32 32.05 59.71
C LYS A 5 -2.65 31.88 58.21
N ASN A 6 -2.05 32.69 57.33
CA ASN A 6 -2.28 32.66 55.89
C ASN A 6 -1.17 31.96 55.07
N SER A 7 -0.18 31.33 55.69
CA SER A 7 0.86 30.58 54.97
C SER A 7 0.50 29.14 54.61
N ILE A 8 -0.75 28.70 54.79
CA ILE A 8 -1.19 27.33 54.46
C ILE A 8 -1.58 27.14 52.97
N ASN A 9 -1.66 28.20 52.17
CA ASN A 9 -2.08 28.12 50.77
C ASN A 9 -0.99 28.50 49.74
N SER A 10 0.27 28.11 49.94
CA SER A 10 1.20 28.06 48.80
C SER A 10 0.95 26.75 48.06
N ALA A 11 0.29 26.85 46.90
CA ALA A 11 0.16 25.75 45.95
C ALA A 11 1.51 25.03 45.82
N SER A 12 1.52 23.75 46.16
CA SER A 12 2.64 22.85 45.92
C SER A 12 3.02 22.99 44.44
N PHE A 13 4.23 23.46 44.18
CA PHE A 13 4.82 23.42 42.85
C PHE A 13 4.83 21.95 42.40
N SER A 14 3.89 21.61 41.52
CA SER A 14 3.77 20.29 40.91
C SER A 14 4.30 20.39 39.49
N PHE A 15 5.27 19.56 39.13
CA PHE A 15 5.71 19.39 37.74
C PHE A 15 4.65 18.70 36.86
N TYR A 16 3.59 18.18 37.49
CA TYR A 16 2.46 17.53 36.85
C TYR A 16 1.29 18.49 36.68
N THR A 17 0.64 18.45 35.52
CA THR A 17 -0.68 19.02 35.27
C THR A 17 -1.73 18.38 36.20
N ASN A 18 -2.86 19.07 36.41
CA ASN A 18 -3.94 18.52 37.25
C ASN A 18 -4.43 17.14 36.76
N LYS A 19 -4.39 16.88 35.44
CA LYS A 19 -4.75 15.58 34.85
C LYS A 19 -3.70 14.50 35.15
N GLU A 20 -2.42 14.85 35.16
CA GLU A 20 -1.33 13.93 35.51
C GLU A 20 -1.30 13.61 37.01
N LEU A 21 -1.69 14.56 37.88
CA LEU A 21 -1.87 14.29 39.31
C LEU A 21 -2.99 13.27 39.57
N GLU A 22 -4.08 13.29 38.78
CA GLU A 22 -5.15 12.27 38.86
C GLU A 22 -4.71 10.90 38.31
N GLN A 23 -3.65 10.85 37.51
CA GLN A 23 -3.15 9.66 36.82
C GLN A 23 -1.80 9.15 37.37
N GLN A 24 -1.36 9.69 38.52
CA GLN A 24 0.00 9.49 39.04
C GLN A 24 0.38 8.02 39.25
N ASP A 25 -0.56 7.18 39.70
CA ASP A 25 -0.30 5.75 39.92
C ASP A 25 -0.22 4.97 38.60
N CYS A 26 -0.96 5.39 37.56
CA CYS A 26 -0.84 4.83 36.22
C CYS A 26 0.52 5.19 35.59
N ILE A 27 1.00 6.42 35.82
CA ILE A 27 2.30 6.89 35.33
C ILE A 27 3.45 6.11 35.99
N LYS A 28 3.40 5.91 37.32
CA LYS A 28 4.41 5.11 38.03
C LYS A 28 4.52 3.67 37.52
N GLN A 29 3.40 3.05 37.13
CA GLN A 29 3.43 1.70 36.55
C GLN A 29 4.15 1.68 35.19
N ILE A 30 3.98 2.72 34.38
CA ILE A 30 4.68 2.87 33.10
C ILE A 30 6.18 2.98 33.35
N ASP A 31 6.60 3.86 34.27
CA ASP A 31 8.01 4.10 34.57
C ASP A 31 8.70 2.84 35.12
N PHE A 32 8.03 2.09 35.99
CA PHE A 32 8.55 0.83 36.53
C PHE A 32 8.81 -0.22 35.44
N ILE A 33 7.92 -0.35 34.46
CA ILE A 33 8.08 -1.29 33.35
C ILE A 33 9.22 -0.83 32.42
N LEU A 34 9.32 0.47 32.15
CA LEU A 34 10.39 1.04 31.35
C LEU A 34 11.78 0.81 31.95
N GLU A 35 11.91 0.95 33.28
CA GLU A 35 13.13 0.63 34.01
C GLU A 35 13.43 -0.87 33.98
N LYS A 36 12.42 -1.73 34.19
CA LYS A 36 12.59 -3.19 34.21
C LYS A 36 13.18 -3.74 32.91
N TYR A 37 12.78 -3.20 31.77
CA TYR A 37 13.21 -3.64 30.43
C TYR A 37 14.35 -2.80 29.84
N ASN A 38 14.97 -1.90 30.63
CA ASN A 38 16.02 -0.99 30.16
C ASN A 38 15.64 -0.20 28.89
N ILE A 39 14.37 0.20 28.78
CA ILE A 39 13.87 0.89 27.58
C ILE A 39 14.43 2.33 27.48
N LEU A 40 14.87 2.91 28.60
CA LEU A 40 15.37 4.29 28.72
C LEU A 40 16.89 4.34 29.01
N GLU A 41 17.72 3.68 28.21
CA GLU A 41 19.16 3.51 28.53
C GLU A 41 20.00 4.81 28.61
N ASN A 42 19.50 6.01 28.24
CA ASN A 42 20.30 7.25 28.28
C ASN A 42 19.49 8.58 28.38
N ASP A 43 18.41 8.65 29.17
CA ASP A 43 17.59 9.86 29.22
C ASP A 43 17.60 10.60 30.59
N ASN A 44 17.67 11.94 30.51
CA ASN A 44 17.56 12.84 31.66
C ASN A 44 16.12 12.77 32.23
N GLN A 45 15.95 12.15 33.40
CA GLN A 45 14.65 11.94 34.09
C GLN A 45 13.85 13.23 34.36
N LEU A 46 14.48 14.41 34.27
CA LEU A 46 13.84 15.72 34.46
C LEU A 46 13.05 16.21 33.23
N ILE A 47 13.13 15.52 32.08
CA ILE A 47 12.55 15.95 30.79
C ILE A 47 11.72 14.82 30.11
N SER A 48 11.43 13.70 30.79
CA SER A 48 10.65 12.61 30.17
C SER A 48 9.17 12.97 30.06
N SER A 49 8.66 13.18 28.84
CA SER A 49 7.22 13.29 28.60
C SER A 49 6.60 11.88 28.53
N ILE A 50 5.37 11.74 29.02
CA ILE A 50 4.57 10.50 28.91
C ILE A 50 4.50 10.02 27.44
N GLU A 51 4.39 10.96 26.50
CA GLU A 51 4.40 10.66 25.06
C GLU A 51 5.69 9.97 24.59
N LYS A 52 6.85 10.39 25.12
CA LYS A 52 8.16 9.81 24.79
C LYS A 52 8.30 8.39 25.35
N ASN A 53 7.90 8.20 26.61
CA ASN A 53 7.87 6.91 27.30
C ASN A 53 7.00 5.88 26.54
N ILE A 54 5.86 6.33 26.01
CA ILE A 54 4.97 5.48 25.22
C ILE A 54 5.59 5.13 23.86
N LEU A 55 6.20 6.09 23.17
CA LEU A 55 6.86 5.82 21.90
C LEU A 55 7.98 4.79 22.04
N TYR A 56 8.79 4.88 23.09
CA TYR A 56 9.81 3.87 23.35
C TYR A 56 9.23 2.50 23.69
N THR A 57 8.11 2.46 24.44
CA THR A 57 7.41 1.20 24.70
C THR A 57 6.89 0.55 23.42
N ILE A 58 6.34 1.36 22.49
CA ILE A 58 5.90 0.89 21.17
C ILE A 58 7.07 0.33 20.37
N ASN A 59 8.19 1.07 20.30
CA ASN A 59 9.39 0.63 19.59
C ASN A 59 9.97 -0.67 20.17
N TYR A 60 9.91 -0.82 21.50
CA TYR A 60 10.33 -2.05 22.16
C TYR A 60 9.46 -3.24 21.76
N ILE A 61 8.13 -3.07 21.75
CA ILE A 61 7.21 -4.13 21.30
C ILE A 61 7.39 -4.44 19.81
N GLU A 62 7.63 -3.43 18.98
CA GLU A 62 7.97 -3.64 17.56
C GLU A 62 9.24 -4.51 17.43
N THR A 63 10.25 -4.24 18.26
CA THR A 63 11.49 -5.03 18.29
C THR A 63 11.22 -6.47 18.70
N LEU A 64 10.39 -6.71 19.73
CA LEU A 64 9.99 -8.06 20.14
C LEU A 64 9.23 -8.78 19.01
N PHE A 65 8.31 -8.08 18.35
CA PHE A 65 7.54 -8.62 17.23
C PHE A 65 8.42 -9.04 16.06
N ILE A 66 9.35 -8.18 15.65
CA ILE A 66 10.34 -8.46 14.59
C ILE A 66 11.19 -9.68 14.96
N LYS A 67 11.61 -9.80 16.22
CA LYS A 67 12.37 -10.94 16.73
C LYS A 67 11.53 -12.21 16.96
N LYS A 68 10.21 -12.15 16.74
CA LYS A 68 9.24 -13.23 17.04
C LYS A 68 9.27 -13.65 18.52
N GLU A 69 9.57 -12.72 19.40
CA GLU A 69 9.57 -12.92 20.85
C GLU A 69 8.17 -12.65 21.42
N LYS A 70 7.83 -13.32 22.52
CA LYS A 70 6.55 -13.10 23.21
C LYS A 70 6.58 -11.78 23.98
N ILE A 71 5.46 -11.05 23.95
CA ILE A 71 5.27 -9.88 24.80
C ILE A 71 5.16 -10.37 26.26
N PRO A 72 5.95 -9.81 27.20
CA PRO A 72 5.83 -10.14 28.61
C PRO A 72 4.45 -9.80 29.20
N GLU A 73 3.96 -10.60 30.14
CA GLU A 73 2.61 -10.47 30.71
C GLU A 73 2.35 -9.12 31.39
N ASP A 74 3.36 -8.52 32.02
CA ASP A 74 3.26 -7.20 32.66
C ASP A 74 3.20 -6.05 31.64
N LEU A 75 3.89 -6.20 30.50
CA LEU A 75 3.71 -5.30 29.35
C LEU A 75 2.32 -5.47 28.73
N GLU A 76 1.83 -6.70 28.58
CA GLU A 76 0.47 -6.96 28.11
C GLU A 76 -0.58 -6.31 29.04
N ASP A 77 -0.41 -6.48 30.35
CA ASP A 77 -1.27 -5.86 31.35
C ASP A 77 -1.26 -4.33 31.30
N LEU A 78 -0.13 -3.71 30.95
CA LEU A 78 -0.05 -2.27 30.74
C LEU A 78 -0.98 -1.82 29.61
N PHE A 79 -0.98 -2.51 28.48
CA PHE A 79 -1.87 -2.19 27.34
C PHE A 79 -3.34 -2.46 27.65
N LEU A 80 -3.62 -3.52 28.41
CA LEU A 80 -4.98 -3.97 28.67
C LEU A 80 -5.68 -3.21 29.79
N LYS A 81 -4.96 -2.80 30.84
CA LYS A 81 -5.54 -2.30 32.11
C LYS A 81 -5.17 -0.86 32.45
N ASN A 82 -4.02 -0.34 32.01
CA ASN A 82 -3.58 1.01 32.39
C ASN A 82 -4.33 2.08 31.59
N LEU A 83 -5.10 2.93 32.29
CA LEU A 83 -5.97 3.93 31.66
C LEU A 83 -5.17 4.99 30.87
N THR A 84 -4.13 5.55 31.49
CA THR A 84 -3.28 6.59 30.87
C THR A 84 -2.57 6.07 29.63
N PHE A 85 -2.03 4.87 29.72
CA PHE A 85 -1.32 4.25 28.61
C PHE A 85 -2.28 3.99 27.44
N LYS A 86 -3.46 3.43 27.72
CA LYS A 86 -4.47 3.13 26.70
C LYS A 86 -5.03 4.38 26.01
N GLU A 87 -5.29 5.46 26.76
CA GLU A 87 -5.74 6.75 26.19
C GLU A 87 -4.73 7.28 25.16
N ASN A 88 -3.45 7.27 25.50
CA ASN A 88 -2.39 7.76 24.63
C ASN A 88 -2.10 6.82 23.45
N ILE A 89 -2.18 5.50 23.64
CA ILE A 89 -2.08 4.53 22.53
C ILE A 89 -3.20 4.75 21.52
N ASN A 90 -4.45 4.91 21.98
CA ASN A 90 -5.58 5.19 21.10
C ASN A 90 -5.35 6.48 20.30
N PHE A 91 -4.86 7.53 20.94
CA PHE A 91 -4.53 8.79 20.28
C PHE A 91 -3.38 8.67 19.28
N TYR A 92 -2.33 7.91 19.61
CA TYR A 92 -1.22 7.61 18.71
C TYR A 92 -1.72 6.89 17.45
N ILE A 93 -2.52 5.84 17.63
CA ILE A 93 -3.08 5.05 16.52
C ILE A 93 -3.99 5.92 15.65
N GLU A 94 -4.87 6.73 16.24
CA GLU A 94 -5.76 7.62 15.49
C GLU A 94 -4.98 8.60 14.61
N LYS A 95 -3.93 9.24 15.17
CA LYS A 95 -3.01 10.09 14.40
C LYS A 95 -2.31 9.32 13.28
N LYS A 96 -1.89 8.08 13.55
CA LYS A 96 -1.18 7.25 12.56
C LYS A 96 -2.10 6.87 11.40
N ILE A 97 -3.32 6.42 11.67
CA ILE A 97 -4.36 6.14 10.66
C ILE A 97 -4.63 7.38 9.78
N PHE A 98 -4.75 8.56 10.38
CA PHE A 98 -4.95 9.80 9.62
C PHE A 98 -3.75 10.13 8.71
N ASN A 99 -2.53 9.95 9.21
CA ASN A 99 -1.32 10.25 8.45
C ASN A 99 -1.10 9.28 7.28
N ILE A 100 -1.39 7.98 7.45
CA ILE A 100 -1.24 6.97 6.38
C ILE A 100 -2.03 7.37 5.11
N ARG A 101 -3.18 8.03 5.26
CA ARG A 101 -4.02 8.48 4.13
C ARG A 101 -3.53 9.75 3.43
N LYS A 102 -2.64 10.52 4.04
CA LYS A 102 -2.30 11.89 3.59
C LYS A 102 -0.83 12.11 3.30
N LYS A 103 0.06 11.31 3.87
CA LYS A 103 1.51 11.54 3.78
C LYS A 103 2.14 10.53 2.82
N ASP A 104 2.77 11.08 1.79
CA ASP A 104 3.53 10.34 0.78
C ASP A 104 4.80 9.68 1.33
N SER A 105 5.26 10.11 2.51
CA SER A 105 6.48 9.60 3.16
C SER A 105 6.28 8.35 4.01
N ILE A 106 5.04 7.86 4.15
CA ILE A 106 4.67 6.75 5.02
C ILE A 106 4.67 5.43 4.27
N TYR A 107 5.28 4.40 4.86
CA TYR A 107 5.21 3.02 4.41
C TYR A 107 3.91 2.39 4.90
N PHE A 108 2.93 2.27 4.01
CA PHE A 108 1.57 1.80 4.33
C PHE A 108 1.59 0.47 5.09
N PHE A 109 2.22 -0.57 4.53
CA PHE A 109 2.16 -1.92 5.08
C PHE A 109 2.82 -2.01 6.47
N LYS A 110 4.00 -1.41 6.62
CA LYS A 110 4.73 -1.36 7.89
C LYS A 110 3.88 -0.72 8.98
N ASP A 111 3.31 0.45 8.70
CA ASP A 111 2.56 1.19 9.70
C ASP A 111 1.23 0.53 10.06
N ILE A 112 0.53 -0.08 9.10
CA ILE A 112 -0.66 -0.90 9.34
C ILE A 112 -0.33 -2.10 10.23
N ASN A 113 0.77 -2.81 9.94
CA ASN A 113 1.12 -4.00 10.70
C ASN A 113 1.44 -3.66 12.17
N ILE A 114 2.14 -2.54 12.41
CA ILE A 114 2.37 -2.03 13.76
C ILE A 114 1.03 -1.72 14.47
N ILE A 115 0.10 -1.03 13.80
CA ILE A 115 -1.21 -0.70 14.37
C ILE A 115 -1.98 -1.97 14.73
N LEU A 116 -2.06 -2.94 13.81
CA LEU A 116 -2.75 -4.21 14.05
C LEU A 116 -2.10 -5.01 15.18
N HIS A 117 -0.77 -5.02 15.24
CA HIS A 117 -0.06 -5.71 16.29
C HIS A 117 -0.40 -5.12 17.66
N ILE A 118 -0.35 -3.79 17.80
CA ILE A 118 -0.74 -3.09 19.04
C ILE A 118 -2.19 -3.41 19.42
N LEU A 119 -3.11 -3.38 18.45
CA LEU A 119 -4.54 -3.65 18.68
C LEU A 119 -4.84 -5.13 18.96
N SER A 120 -3.91 -6.04 18.66
CA SER A 120 -4.01 -7.50 18.90
C SER A 120 -3.41 -7.95 20.24
N ILE A 121 -2.72 -7.05 20.97
CA ILE A 121 -2.16 -7.34 22.31
C ILE A 121 -3.28 -7.88 23.21
N GLY A 122 -3.03 -9.01 23.86
CA GLY A 122 -4.06 -9.79 24.58
C GLY A 122 -4.47 -11.09 23.91
N THR A 123 -4.20 -11.24 22.60
CA THR A 123 -4.55 -12.45 21.83
C THR A 123 -3.34 -13.15 21.22
N ASN A 124 -2.23 -12.43 21.04
CA ASN A 124 -1.04 -12.88 20.31
C ASN A 124 -1.32 -13.36 18.88
N GLN A 125 -2.45 -12.94 18.31
CA GLN A 125 -2.88 -13.29 16.95
C GLN A 125 -2.22 -12.35 15.94
N LYS A 126 -1.94 -12.86 14.74
CA LYS A 126 -1.33 -12.08 13.65
C LYS A 126 -2.26 -12.10 12.43
N ILE A 127 -2.89 -10.96 12.15
CA ILE A 127 -3.82 -10.81 11.02
C ILE A 127 -3.10 -10.85 9.68
N LEU A 128 -1.92 -10.21 9.60
CA LEU A 128 -1.13 -10.07 8.38
C LEU A 128 0.04 -11.05 8.38
N GLU A 129 -0.09 -12.20 7.71
CA GLU A 129 1.04 -13.10 7.51
C GLU A 129 2.02 -12.55 6.47
N SER A 130 1.48 -12.01 5.36
CA SER A 130 2.21 -11.30 4.30
C SER A 130 1.32 -10.23 3.66
N TYR A 131 1.83 -9.49 2.68
CA TYR A 131 1.12 -8.39 2.01
C TYR A 131 -0.21 -8.79 1.36
N ASN A 132 -0.31 -10.05 0.89
CA ASN A 132 -1.50 -10.62 0.24
C ASN A 132 -1.97 -11.91 0.91
N ASN A 133 -1.67 -12.09 2.21
CA ASN A 133 -2.19 -13.23 2.96
C ASN A 133 -2.74 -12.77 4.31
N TYR A 134 -4.06 -12.90 4.44
CA TYR A 134 -4.83 -12.51 5.61
C TYR A 134 -5.29 -13.74 6.37
N ASP A 135 -4.96 -13.79 7.66
CA ASP A 135 -5.52 -14.80 8.56
C ASP A 135 -6.85 -14.28 9.12
N PHE A 136 -7.94 -14.71 8.47
CA PHE A 136 -9.30 -14.37 8.88
C PHE A 136 -9.72 -15.05 10.19
N ASP A 137 -9.12 -16.20 10.53
CA ASP A 137 -9.36 -16.88 11.80
C ASP A 137 -8.73 -16.07 12.95
N ALA A 138 -7.50 -15.59 12.75
CA ALA A 138 -6.84 -14.66 13.67
C ALA A 138 -7.66 -13.37 13.87
N LEU A 139 -8.18 -12.78 12.79
CA LEU A 139 -9.03 -11.59 12.88
C LEU A 139 -10.33 -11.88 13.65
N SER A 140 -11.00 -13.00 13.34
CA SER A 140 -12.20 -13.43 14.06
C SER A 140 -11.93 -13.57 15.55
N ASN A 141 -10.82 -14.22 15.93
CA ASN A 141 -10.41 -14.38 17.32
C ASN A 141 -10.17 -13.03 18.03
N ILE A 142 -9.57 -12.06 17.35
CA ILE A 142 -9.40 -10.69 17.88
C ILE A 142 -10.75 -10.02 18.13
N PHE A 143 -11.72 -10.16 17.22
CA PHE A 143 -13.07 -9.64 17.45
C PHE A 143 -13.74 -10.30 18.66
N ARG A 144 -13.66 -11.62 18.81
CA ARG A 144 -14.20 -12.33 20.00
C ARG A 144 -13.56 -11.84 21.30
N PHE A 145 -12.27 -11.56 21.27
CA PHE A 145 -11.56 -11.00 22.42
C PHE A 145 -12.15 -9.64 22.83
N TYR A 146 -12.30 -8.70 21.88
CA TYR A 146 -12.90 -7.39 22.17
C TYR A 146 -14.35 -7.50 22.64
N GLU A 147 -15.16 -8.35 22.02
CA GLU A 147 -16.54 -8.60 22.41
C GLU A 147 -16.67 -9.07 23.85
N THR A 148 -15.91 -10.11 24.20
CA THR A 148 -15.89 -10.67 25.56
C THR A 148 -15.40 -9.62 26.55
N LYS A 149 -14.31 -8.92 26.23
CA LYS A 149 -13.70 -7.93 27.12
C LYS A 149 -14.63 -6.75 27.38
N LEU A 150 -15.28 -6.23 26.35
CA LEU A 150 -16.23 -5.12 26.48
C LEU A 150 -17.44 -5.54 27.32
N GLN A 151 -17.94 -6.76 27.14
CA GLN A 151 -19.04 -7.29 27.94
C GLN A 151 -18.67 -7.40 29.43
N GLU A 152 -17.46 -7.88 29.72
CA GLU A 152 -16.95 -7.95 31.10
C GLU A 152 -16.78 -6.56 31.75
N LEU A 153 -16.22 -5.61 30.99
CA LEU A 153 -15.89 -4.27 31.49
C LEU A 153 -17.13 -3.41 31.70
N PHE A 154 -18.19 -3.61 30.90
CA PHE A 154 -19.43 -2.82 30.97
C PHE A 154 -20.01 -2.73 32.39
N SER A 155 -19.89 -3.79 33.18
CA SER A 155 -20.41 -3.83 34.56
C SER A 155 -19.36 -3.52 35.63
N LYS A 156 -18.06 -3.45 35.27
CA LYS A 156 -16.94 -3.40 36.23
C LYS A 156 -16.22 -2.06 36.26
N ASP A 157 -15.95 -1.47 35.09
CA ASP A 157 -15.13 -0.26 34.96
C ASP A 157 -15.56 0.54 33.73
N GLU A 158 -16.30 1.62 33.96
CA GLU A 158 -16.82 2.49 32.90
C GLU A 158 -15.71 3.21 32.12
N LYS A 159 -14.63 3.62 32.79
CA LYS A 159 -13.52 4.33 32.15
C LYS A 159 -12.73 3.38 31.25
N LEU A 160 -12.38 2.20 31.77
CA LEU A 160 -11.67 1.19 31.00
C LEU A 160 -12.53 0.62 29.87
N PHE A 161 -13.85 0.49 30.09
CA PHE A 161 -14.80 0.16 29.03
C PHE A 161 -14.75 1.19 27.89
N SER A 162 -14.83 2.49 28.19
CA SER A 162 -14.79 3.54 27.16
C SER A 162 -13.49 3.49 26.35
N LEU A 163 -12.34 3.38 27.01
CA LEU A 163 -11.04 3.32 26.31
C LEU A 163 -10.89 2.05 25.48
N THR A 164 -11.38 0.91 25.97
CA THR A 164 -11.37 -0.35 25.23
C THR A 164 -12.32 -0.30 24.03
N PHE A 165 -13.46 0.38 24.17
CA PHE A 165 -14.39 0.59 23.06
C PHE A 165 -13.74 1.45 21.98
N ASP A 166 -13.00 2.49 22.36
CA ASP A 166 -12.26 3.30 21.38
C ASP A 166 -11.15 2.49 20.68
N SER A 167 -10.45 1.58 21.37
CA SER A 167 -9.51 0.65 20.74
C SER A 167 -10.21 -0.27 19.72
N TYR A 168 -11.40 -0.78 20.05
CA TYR A 168 -12.22 -1.56 19.12
C TYR A 168 -12.64 -0.75 17.88
N ILE A 169 -13.05 0.51 18.06
CA ILE A 169 -13.35 1.42 16.94
C ILE A 169 -12.11 1.66 16.07
N LEU A 170 -10.93 1.79 16.66
CA LEU A 170 -9.68 1.95 15.92
C LEU A 170 -9.31 0.69 15.12
N LEU A 171 -9.59 -0.50 15.64
CA LEU A 171 -9.44 -1.75 14.90
C LEU A 171 -10.34 -1.77 13.65
N LEU A 172 -11.62 -1.44 13.80
CA LEU A 172 -12.55 -1.34 12.68
C LEU A 172 -12.09 -0.29 11.64
N LYS A 173 -11.62 0.89 12.10
CA LYS A 173 -11.07 1.94 11.22
C LYS A 173 -9.80 1.48 10.49
N THR A 174 -8.94 0.69 11.15
CA THR A 174 -7.72 0.12 10.54
C THR A 174 -8.07 -0.89 9.46
N ILE A 175 -9.03 -1.78 9.71
CA ILE A 175 -9.47 -2.75 8.69
C ILE A 175 -10.17 -2.05 7.51
N THR A 176 -10.92 -0.97 7.78
CA THR A 176 -11.49 -0.11 6.72
C THR A 176 -10.38 0.45 5.82
N LEU A 177 -9.23 0.84 6.39
CA LEU A 177 -8.09 1.33 5.64
C LEU A 177 -7.41 0.24 4.81
N ILE A 178 -7.32 -0.99 5.33
CA ILE A 178 -6.88 -2.17 4.57
C ILE A 178 -7.82 -2.44 3.39
N CYS A 179 -9.13 -2.39 3.60
CA CYS A 179 -10.11 -2.57 2.52
C CYS A 179 -9.95 -1.52 1.41
N SER A 180 -9.67 -0.25 1.75
CA SER A 180 -9.40 0.77 0.72
C SER A 180 -8.13 0.53 -0.08
N PHE A 181 -7.14 -0.11 0.53
CA PHE A 181 -5.92 -0.51 -0.15
C PHE A 181 -6.14 -1.74 -1.03
N ASN A 182 -6.83 -2.75 -0.51
CA ASN A 182 -7.18 -3.93 -1.28
C ASN A 182 -8.13 -3.61 -2.45
N ALA A 183 -8.81 -2.46 -2.44
CA ALA A 183 -9.64 -2.02 -3.56
C ALA A 183 -8.82 -1.64 -4.80
N ILE A 184 -7.55 -1.26 -4.64
CA ILE A 184 -6.64 -0.95 -5.77
C ILE A 184 -5.85 -2.18 -6.24
N ASP A 185 -5.61 -3.15 -5.36
CA ASP A 185 -4.96 -4.42 -5.71
C ASP A 185 -6.00 -5.42 -6.24
N PHE A 186 -5.84 -5.81 -7.50
CA PHE A 186 -6.75 -6.74 -8.16
C PHE A 186 -6.75 -8.14 -7.52
N ILE A 187 -5.63 -8.59 -6.94
CA ILE A 187 -5.55 -9.88 -6.24
C ILE A 187 -6.40 -9.81 -4.96
N GLU A 188 -6.27 -8.71 -4.22
CA GLU A 188 -6.87 -8.56 -2.89
C GLU A 188 -8.28 -8.00 -2.87
N LYS A 189 -8.81 -7.52 -3.99
CA LYS A 189 -10.20 -7.05 -4.04
C LYS A 189 -11.19 -8.13 -3.55
N LYS A 190 -10.86 -9.41 -3.75
CA LYS A 190 -11.65 -10.58 -3.30
C LYS A 190 -11.68 -10.72 -1.76
N SER A 191 -10.66 -10.23 -1.04
CA SER A 191 -10.56 -10.34 0.42
C SER A 191 -11.47 -9.35 1.17
N ILE A 192 -11.88 -8.26 0.51
CA ILE A 192 -12.72 -7.18 1.10
C ILE A 192 -14.04 -7.72 1.67
N GLN A 193 -14.71 -8.64 0.97
CA GLN A 193 -16.00 -9.18 1.43
C GLN A 193 -15.86 -9.90 2.78
N PHE A 194 -14.80 -10.70 2.95
CA PHE A 194 -14.55 -11.42 4.20
C PHE A 194 -14.31 -10.46 5.38
N PHE A 195 -13.59 -9.36 5.14
CA PHE A 195 -13.44 -8.31 6.15
C PHE A 195 -14.79 -7.68 6.53
N ILE A 196 -15.60 -7.30 5.54
CA ILE A 196 -16.90 -6.66 5.78
C ILE A 196 -17.83 -7.59 6.55
N ASP A 197 -17.84 -8.89 6.22
CA ASP A 197 -18.68 -9.88 6.90
C ASP A 197 -18.28 -10.03 8.37
N LEU A 198 -16.99 -10.20 8.68
CA LEU A 198 -16.48 -10.32 10.04
C LEU A 198 -16.72 -9.04 10.87
N MET A 199 -16.48 -7.87 10.28
CA MET A 199 -16.75 -6.59 10.95
C MET A 199 -18.24 -6.41 11.22
N THR A 200 -19.10 -6.76 10.26
CA THR A 200 -20.56 -6.66 10.41
C THR A 200 -21.06 -7.57 11.51
N GLU A 201 -20.58 -8.82 11.53
CA GLU A 201 -20.90 -9.80 12.58
C GLU A 201 -20.50 -9.27 13.96
N SER A 202 -19.25 -8.82 14.11
CA SER A 202 -18.73 -8.32 15.39
C SER A 202 -19.52 -7.11 15.89
N ILE A 203 -19.79 -6.14 15.01
CA ILE A 203 -20.55 -4.94 15.36
C ILE A 203 -21.96 -5.32 15.84
N ASN A 204 -22.62 -6.27 15.18
CA ASN A 204 -23.94 -6.73 15.58
C ASN A 204 -23.89 -7.40 16.96
N ILE A 205 -22.88 -8.22 17.23
CA ILE A 205 -22.74 -8.90 18.53
C ILE A 205 -22.55 -7.88 19.65
N ILE A 206 -21.70 -6.87 19.48
CA ILE A 206 -21.56 -5.78 20.45
C ILE A 206 -22.90 -5.07 20.69
N LYS A 207 -23.64 -4.74 19.62
CA LYS A 207 -24.94 -4.05 19.73
C LYS A 207 -26.01 -4.86 20.46
N PHE A 208 -26.01 -6.19 20.29
CA PHE A 208 -27.00 -7.07 20.90
C PHE A 208 -26.63 -7.54 22.30
N THR A 209 -25.33 -7.59 22.63
CA THR A 209 -24.85 -8.07 23.94
C THR A 209 -24.63 -6.97 24.96
N ILE A 210 -24.42 -5.71 24.53
CA ILE A 210 -24.10 -4.58 25.41
C ILE A 210 -25.10 -3.44 25.20
N LEU A 211 -25.61 -2.88 26.29
CA LEU A 211 -26.51 -1.72 26.26
C LEU A 211 -25.70 -0.43 26.04
N LEU A 212 -25.43 -0.13 24.77
CA LEU A 212 -24.64 1.03 24.36
C LEU A 212 -25.45 2.33 24.39
N ASP A 213 -24.78 3.42 24.78
CA ASP A 213 -25.34 4.77 24.63
C ASP A 213 -25.44 5.20 23.16
N LYS A 214 -26.20 6.28 22.91
CA LYS A 214 -26.43 6.82 21.57
C LYS A 214 -25.13 7.18 20.84
N ASN A 215 -24.12 7.70 21.54
CA ASN A 215 -22.86 8.11 20.91
C ASN A 215 -22.06 6.89 20.43
N LYS A 216 -21.99 5.83 21.23
CA LYS A 216 -21.33 4.57 20.86
C LYS A 216 -22.07 3.85 19.73
N LEU A 217 -23.40 3.82 19.77
CA LEU A 217 -24.22 3.30 18.67
C LEU A 217 -24.00 4.07 17.37
N ASN A 218 -23.93 5.41 17.44
CA ASN A 218 -23.65 6.26 16.29
C ASN A 218 -22.28 5.93 15.67
N LYS A 219 -21.22 5.74 16.47
CA LYS A 219 -19.89 5.34 15.97
C LYS A 219 -19.96 4.02 15.19
N LEU A 220 -20.66 3.00 15.71
CA LEU A 220 -20.79 1.70 15.04
C LEU A 220 -21.66 1.76 13.78
N ASN A 221 -22.78 2.49 13.82
CA ASN A 221 -23.66 2.69 12.67
C ASN A 221 -22.93 3.42 11.53
N ASN A 222 -22.15 4.46 11.85
CA ASN A 222 -21.35 5.19 10.87
C ASN A 222 -20.33 4.28 10.16
N ILE A 223 -19.67 3.39 10.90
CA ILE A 223 -18.72 2.44 10.33
C ILE A 223 -19.43 1.45 9.37
N GLN A 224 -20.58 0.88 9.80
CA GLN A 224 -21.38 0.02 8.93
C GLN A 224 -21.91 0.75 7.69
N GLY A 225 -22.36 2.00 7.84
CA GLY A 225 -22.78 2.85 6.74
C GLY A 225 -21.65 3.07 5.74
N LYS A 226 -20.44 3.44 6.24
CA LYS A 226 -19.24 3.59 5.41
C LYS A 226 -18.92 2.35 4.60
N TYR A 227 -19.04 1.13 5.14
CA TYR A 227 -18.82 -0.09 4.35
C TYR A 227 -19.71 -0.18 3.12
N LEU A 228 -20.99 0.16 3.28
CA LEU A 228 -21.96 0.08 2.20
C LEU A 228 -21.59 1.01 1.05
N TYR A 229 -21.25 2.28 1.29
CA TYR A 229 -20.94 3.21 0.19
C TYR A 229 -19.47 3.36 -0.17
N TYR A 230 -18.53 2.81 0.61
CA TYR A 230 -17.11 2.74 0.24
C TYR A 230 -16.79 1.46 -0.53
N PHE A 231 -17.39 0.33 -0.14
CA PHE A 231 -16.88 -0.99 -0.51
C PHE A 231 -17.95 -1.98 -0.99
N SER A 232 -19.16 -1.55 -1.38
CA SER A 232 -20.07 -2.44 -2.13
C SER A 232 -19.57 -2.64 -3.56
N TYR A 233 -18.42 -3.27 -3.69
CA TYR A 233 -17.84 -3.68 -4.96
C TYR A 233 -18.41 -5.05 -5.33
N ASP A 234 -19.51 -5.05 -6.07
CA ASP A 234 -19.85 -6.23 -6.86
C ASP A 234 -19.06 -6.14 -8.17
N ASP A 235 -18.19 -7.13 -8.47
CA ASP A 235 -17.65 -7.32 -9.83
C ASP A 235 -18.81 -7.78 -10.73
N ILE A 236 -19.63 -6.82 -11.15
CA ILE A 236 -20.80 -7.06 -11.99
C ILE A 236 -20.31 -7.30 -13.40
N LYS A 237 -20.10 -8.57 -13.77
CA LYS A 237 -19.89 -8.95 -15.17
C LYS A 237 -21.11 -8.53 -15.99
N ILE A 238 -20.87 -7.80 -17.09
CA ILE A 238 -21.92 -7.44 -18.04
C ILE A 238 -22.33 -8.70 -18.80
N ASP A 239 -23.60 -9.07 -18.67
CA ASP A 239 -24.22 -10.07 -19.52
C ASP A 239 -24.92 -9.33 -20.66
N ILE A 240 -24.24 -9.25 -21.82
CA ILE A 240 -24.76 -8.58 -23.02
C ILE A 240 -26.11 -9.17 -23.45
N ASN A 241 -26.34 -10.46 -23.19
CA ASN A 241 -27.60 -11.12 -23.52
C ASN A 241 -28.72 -10.79 -22.52
N ASN A 242 -28.39 -10.22 -21.36
CA ASN A 242 -29.33 -9.91 -20.29
C ASN A 242 -29.02 -8.58 -19.58
N LEU A 243 -28.93 -7.51 -20.38
CA LEU A 243 -28.68 -6.13 -19.91
C LEU A 243 -29.63 -5.70 -18.79
N LYS A 244 -30.89 -6.14 -18.83
CA LYS A 244 -31.88 -5.86 -17.78
C LYS A 244 -31.41 -6.33 -16.41
N THR A 245 -30.83 -7.53 -16.33
CA THR A 245 -30.32 -8.08 -15.06
C THR A 245 -29.06 -7.35 -14.62
N THR A 246 -28.16 -7.01 -15.56
CA THR A 246 -26.99 -6.19 -15.28
C THR A 246 -27.39 -4.82 -14.70
N PHE A 247 -28.29 -4.08 -15.36
CA PHE A 247 -28.72 -2.76 -14.86
C PHE A 247 -29.43 -2.83 -13.50
N LYS A 248 -30.19 -3.90 -13.24
CA LYS A 248 -30.76 -4.12 -11.90
C LYS A 248 -29.70 -4.31 -10.83
N LYS A 249 -28.62 -5.04 -11.11
CA LYS A 249 -27.50 -5.20 -10.17
C LYS A 249 -26.82 -3.86 -9.89
N TYR A 250 -26.54 -3.07 -10.93
CA TYR A 250 -25.97 -1.73 -10.75
C TYR A 250 -26.89 -0.81 -9.93
N LEU A 251 -28.19 -0.83 -10.21
CA LEU A 251 -29.16 -0.04 -9.44
C LEU A 251 -29.21 -0.49 -7.97
N LEU A 252 -29.17 -1.80 -7.70
CA LEU A 252 -29.12 -2.33 -6.33
C LEU A 252 -27.88 -1.86 -5.58
N VAL A 253 -26.72 -1.81 -6.23
CA VAL A 253 -25.49 -1.29 -5.61
C VAL A 253 -25.61 0.21 -5.34
N LEU A 254 -26.19 0.98 -6.26
CA LEU A 254 -26.46 2.41 -6.04
C LEU A 254 -27.42 2.64 -4.86
N GLU A 255 -28.49 1.86 -4.76
CA GLU A 255 -29.43 1.90 -3.62
C GLU A 255 -28.72 1.56 -2.31
N ARG A 256 -27.84 0.54 -2.30
CA ARG A 256 -26.99 0.24 -1.13
C ARG A 256 -26.06 1.40 -0.76
N TYR A 257 -25.51 2.12 -1.74
CA TYR A 257 -24.70 3.31 -1.49
C TYR A 257 -25.54 4.42 -0.84
N GLU A 258 -26.76 4.66 -1.31
CA GLU A 258 -27.70 5.63 -0.71
C GLU A 258 -28.06 5.22 0.72
N ASP A 259 -28.44 3.95 0.95
CA ASP A 259 -28.75 3.42 2.28
C ASP A 259 -27.56 3.57 3.24
N GLY A 260 -26.35 3.28 2.78
CA GLY A 260 -25.11 3.45 3.53
C GLY A 260 -24.85 4.90 3.93
N TYR A 261 -24.98 5.84 2.99
CA TYR A 261 -24.82 7.26 3.26
C TYR A 261 -25.89 7.78 4.23
N ILE A 262 -27.16 7.37 4.05
CA ILE A 262 -28.25 7.74 4.96
C ILE A 262 -27.99 7.22 6.37
N LEU A 263 -27.56 5.96 6.52
CA LEU A 263 -27.21 5.37 7.81
C LEU A 263 -26.10 6.18 8.51
N SER A 264 -25.05 6.56 7.77
CA SER A 264 -23.98 7.40 8.30
C SER A 264 -24.48 8.79 8.68
N LYS A 265 -25.32 9.41 7.85
CA LYS A 265 -25.91 10.73 8.09
C LYS A 265 -26.82 10.74 9.33
N ASP A 266 -27.70 9.77 9.46
CA ASP A 266 -28.63 9.63 10.59
C ASP A 266 -27.87 9.34 11.90
N SER A 267 -26.69 8.73 11.80
CA SER A 267 -25.75 8.56 12.92
C SER A 267 -24.89 9.79 13.21
N ASN A 268 -25.15 10.94 12.57
CA ASN A 268 -24.35 12.16 12.65
C ASN A 268 -22.86 11.91 12.33
N PHE A 269 -22.60 11.04 11.36
CA PHE A 269 -21.26 10.58 10.96
C PHE A 269 -20.39 10.10 12.14
N GLY A 270 -20.99 9.43 13.12
CA GLY A 270 -20.27 8.99 14.32
C GLY A 270 -19.87 10.14 15.25
N ASN A 271 -20.57 11.28 15.15
CA ASN A 271 -20.29 12.55 15.81
C ASN A 271 -19.03 13.29 15.30
N GLU A 272 -18.65 13.04 14.05
CA GLU A 272 -17.58 13.76 13.34
C GLU A 272 -18.20 14.88 12.46
N ASN A 273 -17.64 16.10 12.49
CA ASN A 273 -18.13 17.22 11.66
C ASN A 273 -17.61 17.12 10.21
N ILE A 274 -18.08 16.13 9.45
CA ILE A 274 -17.54 15.77 8.12
C ILE A 274 -18.59 15.54 7.03
N ASP A 275 -19.85 15.91 7.25
CA ASP A 275 -20.97 15.65 6.31
C ASP A 275 -20.68 16.09 4.87
N SER A 276 -20.16 17.31 4.70
CA SER A 276 -19.83 17.83 3.36
C SER A 276 -18.77 16.99 2.64
N PHE A 277 -17.78 16.47 3.36
CA PHE A 277 -16.73 15.64 2.77
C PHE A 277 -17.25 14.23 2.44
N GLU A 278 -18.01 13.62 3.34
CA GLU A 278 -18.59 12.29 3.16
C GLU A 278 -19.62 12.27 2.01
N PHE A 279 -20.40 13.34 1.84
CA PHE A 279 -21.28 13.50 0.69
C PHE A 279 -20.51 13.52 -0.65
N LEU A 280 -19.35 14.18 -0.70
CA LEU A 280 -18.52 14.20 -1.91
C LEU A 280 -17.96 12.81 -2.24
N ILE A 281 -17.60 12.02 -1.22
CA ILE A 281 -17.17 10.63 -1.42
C ILE A 281 -18.33 9.77 -1.94
N PHE A 282 -19.52 9.89 -1.37
CA PHE A 282 -20.72 9.21 -1.86
C PHE A 282 -21.00 9.54 -3.34
N LYS A 283 -20.94 10.82 -3.71
CA LYS A 283 -21.10 11.26 -5.10
C LYS A 283 -20.01 10.70 -6.02
N LYS A 284 -18.74 10.74 -5.59
CA LYS A 284 -17.60 10.18 -6.34
C LYS A 284 -17.79 8.69 -6.59
N ASN A 285 -18.10 7.91 -5.56
CA ASN A 285 -18.24 6.46 -5.67
C ASN A 285 -19.42 6.04 -6.57
N CYS A 286 -20.56 6.73 -6.47
CA CYS A 286 -21.67 6.57 -7.42
C CYS A 286 -21.23 6.85 -8.86
N SER A 287 -20.44 7.91 -9.05
CA SER A 287 -20.00 8.31 -10.39
C SER A 287 -19.00 7.33 -10.99
N VAL A 288 -18.04 6.84 -10.20
CA VAL A 288 -17.11 5.78 -10.60
C VAL A 288 -17.86 4.51 -11.00
N LEU A 289 -18.85 4.09 -10.21
CA LEU A 289 -19.65 2.90 -10.51
C LEU A 289 -20.39 3.03 -11.86
N ILE A 290 -21.05 4.18 -12.10
CA ILE A 290 -21.79 4.43 -13.33
C ILE A 290 -20.83 4.59 -14.53
N LEU A 291 -19.69 5.26 -14.35
CA LEU A 291 -18.67 5.39 -15.40
C LEU A 291 -18.08 4.03 -15.80
N THR A 292 -17.87 3.11 -14.85
CA THR A 292 -17.47 1.73 -15.14
C THR A 292 -18.52 1.02 -15.98
N LEU A 293 -19.81 1.11 -15.62
CA LEU A 293 -20.90 0.57 -16.44
C LEU A 293 -20.87 1.12 -17.87
N ILE A 294 -20.76 2.45 -18.02
CA ILE A 294 -20.75 3.10 -19.34
C ILE A 294 -19.56 2.63 -20.17
N LYS A 295 -18.37 2.54 -19.58
CA LYS A 295 -17.16 2.09 -20.26
C LYS A 295 -17.28 0.65 -20.77
N ASP A 296 -17.77 -0.25 -19.92
CA ASP A 296 -17.94 -1.66 -20.28
C ASP A 296 -19.06 -1.87 -21.32
N LEU A 297 -20.09 -1.01 -21.33
CA LEU A 297 -21.12 -1.01 -22.39
C LEU A 297 -20.57 -0.48 -23.71
N LYS A 298 -19.86 0.67 -23.71
CA LYS A 298 -19.30 1.30 -24.91
C LYS A 298 -18.34 0.40 -25.68
N SER A 299 -17.60 -0.45 -24.97
CA SER A 299 -16.68 -1.40 -25.62
C SER A 299 -17.40 -2.52 -26.38
N ASN A 300 -18.68 -2.76 -26.11
CA ASN A 300 -19.42 -3.93 -26.58
C ASN A 300 -20.73 -3.61 -27.33
N LEU A 301 -21.32 -2.42 -27.17
CA LEU A 301 -22.67 -2.08 -27.62
C LEU A 301 -22.81 -0.63 -28.08
N ASP A 302 -23.68 -0.41 -29.06
CA ASP A 302 -24.10 0.93 -29.51
C ASP A 302 -24.97 1.63 -28.45
N GLU A 303 -24.78 2.95 -28.29
CA GLU A 303 -25.47 3.80 -27.30
C GLU A 303 -26.99 3.65 -27.31
N ASN A 304 -27.59 3.68 -28.50
CA ASN A 304 -29.04 3.61 -28.69
C ASN A 304 -29.66 2.31 -28.14
N LEU A 305 -28.87 1.25 -27.94
CA LEU A 305 -29.36 -0.04 -27.44
C LEU A 305 -29.54 -0.05 -25.92
N TYR A 306 -28.87 0.83 -25.18
CA TYR A 306 -28.93 0.82 -23.72
C TYR A 306 -29.36 2.15 -23.10
N PHE A 307 -29.04 3.30 -23.69
CA PHE A 307 -29.32 4.60 -23.08
C PHE A 307 -30.82 4.82 -22.86
N ASP A 308 -31.64 4.48 -23.86
CA ASP A 308 -33.10 4.62 -23.80
C ASP A 308 -33.80 3.49 -23.04
N SER A 309 -33.04 2.50 -22.55
CA SER A 309 -33.63 1.38 -21.81
C SER A 309 -34.22 1.84 -20.48
N GLU A 310 -35.36 1.26 -20.08
CA GLU A 310 -36.08 1.64 -18.86
C GLU A 310 -35.19 1.58 -17.60
N TYR A 311 -34.31 0.58 -17.51
CA TYR A 311 -33.45 0.41 -16.34
C TYR A 311 -32.23 1.32 -16.34
N PHE A 312 -31.64 1.63 -17.51
CA PHE A 312 -30.59 2.64 -17.58
C PHE A 312 -31.14 4.03 -17.24
N GLN A 313 -32.35 4.35 -17.72
CA GLN A 313 -33.05 5.58 -17.35
C GLN A 313 -33.36 5.67 -15.85
N LYS A 314 -33.57 4.53 -15.16
CA LYS A 314 -33.69 4.51 -13.68
C LYS A 314 -32.36 4.86 -13.00
N ILE A 315 -31.23 4.34 -13.48
CA ILE A 315 -29.90 4.70 -12.97
C ILE A 315 -29.63 6.20 -13.15
N LEU A 316 -29.94 6.73 -14.33
CA LEU A 316 -29.80 8.14 -14.64
C LEU A 316 -30.68 9.01 -13.71
N ARG A 317 -31.97 8.68 -13.56
CA ARG A 317 -32.86 9.39 -12.63
C ARG A 317 -32.41 9.30 -11.17
N PHE A 318 -31.91 8.14 -10.74
CA PHE A 318 -31.34 7.96 -9.40
C PHE A 318 -30.21 8.96 -9.16
N TYR A 319 -29.27 9.06 -10.10
CA TYR A 319 -28.13 9.98 -9.97
C TYR A 319 -28.57 11.44 -9.87
N TYR A 320 -29.44 11.92 -10.77
CA TYR A 320 -29.90 13.31 -10.73
C TYR A 320 -30.76 13.61 -9.51
N LYS A 321 -31.59 12.67 -9.05
CA LYS A 321 -32.39 12.83 -7.82
C LYS A 321 -31.50 13.10 -6.61
N ASN A 322 -30.37 12.40 -6.51
CA ASN A 322 -29.50 12.47 -5.34
C ASN A 322 -28.44 13.59 -5.42
N PHE A 323 -28.08 14.06 -6.62
CA PHE A 323 -26.93 14.97 -6.81
C PHE A 323 -27.19 16.26 -7.58
N SER A 324 -28.41 16.53 -8.05
CA SER A 324 -28.77 17.69 -8.89
C SER A 324 -28.28 19.05 -8.38
N LEU A 325 -28.34 19.29 -7.07
CA LEU A 325 -27.89 20.54 -6.43
C LEU A 325 -26.40 20.85 -6.62
N TYR A 326 -25.60 19.85 -7.00
CA TYR A 326 -24.16 19.95 -7.20
C TYR A 326 -23.75 19.68 -8.65
N LEU A 327 -24.70 19.77 -9.59
CA LEU A 327 -24.44 19.69 -11.02
C LEU A 327 -24.50 21.08 -11.64
N PRO A 328 -23.78 21.32 -12.74
CA PRO A 328 -23.84 22.59 -13.47
C PRO A 328 -25.22 22.87 -14.10
N SER A 329 -26.11 21.86 -14.15
CA SER A 329 -27.49 21.93 -14.64
C SER A 329 -28.40 21.05 -13.78
N GLU A 330 -29.58 21.56 -13.40
CA GLU A 330 -30.65 20.76 -12.76
C GLU A 330 -31.39 19.86 -13.78
N VAL A 331 -31.14 20.06 -15.07
CA VAL A 331 -31.78 19.31 -16.15
C VAL A 331 -31.10 17.96 -16.29
N ILE A 332 -31.91 16.90 -16.30
CA ILE A 332 -31.48 15.53 -16.58
C ILE A 332 -30.83 15.49 -17.96
N ALA A 333 -29.61 14.93 -18.03
CA ALA A 333 -28.87 14.81 -19.29
C ALA A 333 -29.70 14.14 -20.39
N THR A 334 -29.63 14.71 -21.57
CA THR A 334 -30.42 14.31 -22.74
C THR A 334 -29.74 13.24 -23.58
N ASN A 335 -28.43 13.05 -23.40
CA ASN A 335 -27.62 12.07 -24.12
C ASN A 335 -26.49 11.54 -23.21
N LEU A 336 -25.80 10.48 -23.65
CA LEU A 336 -24.76 9.83 -22.86
C LEU A 336 -23.52 10.71 -22.66
N GLU A 337 -23.15 11.52 -23.65
CA GLU A 337 -21.98 12.40 -23.58
C GLU A 337 -22.14 13.45 -22.47
N GLU A 338 -23.30 14.11 -22.43
CA GLU A 338 -23.66 15.07 -21.37
C GLU A 338 -23.65 14.40 -20.00
N PHE A 339 -24.21 13.18 -19.89
CA PHE A 339 -24.22 12.43 -18.64
C PHE A 339 -22.80 12.06 -18.19
N GLN A 340 -21.96 11.57 -19.10
CA GLN A 340 -20.57 11.21 -18.82
C GLN A 340 -19.76 12.42 -18.38
N ASN A 341 -19.93 13.58 -19.02
CA ASN A 341 -19.27 14.83 -18.62
C ASN A 341 -19.67 15.25 -17.18
N ASN A 342 -20.95 15.11 -16.82
CA ASN A 342 -21.43 15.39 -15.46
C ASN A 342 -20.83 14.43 -14.42
N LEU A 343 -20.66 13.15 -14.77
CA LEU A 343 -20.01 12.16 -13.93
C LEU A 343 -18.50 12.45 -13.78
N LEU A 344 -17.78 12.78 -14.86
CA LEU A 344 -16.35 13.11 -14.83
C LEU A 344 -16.08 14.36 -13.97
N ASN A 345 -16.89 15.40 -14.11
CA ASN A 345 -16.75 16.62 -13.30
C ASN A 345 -16.98 16.36 -11.80
N SER A 346 -17.73 15.32 -11.45
CA SER A 346 -17.92 14.95 -10.04
C SER A 346 -16.66 14.37 -9.39
N LEU A 347 -15.69 13.90 -10.17
CA LEU A 347 -14.43 13.33 -9.66
C LEU A 347 -13.45 14.40 -9.21
N LEU A 348 -13.67 15.65 -9.61
CA LEU A 348 -12.75 16.78 -9.38
C LEU A 348 -12.86 17.36 -7.96
N THR A 349 -13.72 16.81 -7.11
CA THR A 349 -14.11 17.40 -5.83
C THR A 349 -12.98 17.55 -4.82
N THR A 350 -11.93 16.75 -4.96
CA THR A 350 -10.74 16.77 -4.10
C THR A 350 -9.48 17.22 -4.84
N TYR A 351 -9.60 17.76 -6.06
CA TYR A 351 -8.44 18.20 -6.84
C TYR A 351 -7.87 19.50 -6.27
N GLU A 352 -6.58 19.50 -5.97
CA GLU A 352 -5.86 20.65 -5.45
C GLU A 352 -5.29 21.47 -6.61
N VAL A 353 -5.89 22.65 -6.85
CA VAL A 353 -5.56 23.51 -7.99
C VAL A 353 -4.29 24.30 -7.72
N HIS A 354 -3.43 24.43 -8.74
CA HIS A 354 -2.31 25.36 -8.68
C HIS A 354 -2.81 26.82 -8.51
N LYS A 355 -2.16 27.61 -7.64
CA LYS A 355 -2.62 28.97 -7.27
C LYS A 355 -2.85 29.90 -8.47
N ASP A 356 -2.16 29.66 -9.59
CA ASP A 356 -2.26 30.45 -10.82
C ASP A 356 -3.37 30.00 -11.78
N PHE A 357 -4.07 28.90 -11.49
CA PHE A 357 -5.08 28.28 -12.37
C PHE A 357 -6.52 28.53 -11.88
N MET A 358 -6.90 29.79 -11.66
CA MET A 358 -8.24 30.17 -11.19
C MET A 358 -9.28 30.22 -12.34
N LYS A 359 -9.61 29.06 -12.92
CA LYS A 359 -10.76 28.88 -13.83
C LYS A 359 -11.82 27.96 -13.20
N LYS A 360 -13.06 28.03 -13.71
CA LYS A 360 -14.12 27.06 -13.39
C LYS A 360 -13.59 25.67 -13.74
N LEU A 361 -13.40 24.81 -12.72
CA LEU A 361 -12.82 23.48 -12.88
C LEU A 361 -13.75 22.61 -13.73
N ASP A 362 -13.37 22.38 -14.98
CA ASP A 362 -13.86 21.28 -15.80
C ASP A 362 -12.75 20.21 -15.93
N TYR A 363 -13.13 18.96 -16.23
CA TYR A 363 -12.15 17.87 -16.26
C TYR A 363 -11.03 18.09 -17.30
N ASN A 364 -11.32 18.76 -18.41
CA ASN A 364 -10.34 19.10 -19.44
C ASN A 364 -9.31 20.12 -18.94
N SER A 365 -9.75 21.07 -18.12
CA SER A 365 -8.94 22.10 -17.49
C SER A 365 -8.03 21.50 -16.43
N VAL A 366 -8.47 20.47 -15.71
CA VAL A 366 -7.68 19.74 -14.70
C VAL A 366 -6.52 18.96 -15.33
N ILE A 367 -6.75 18.28 -16.46
CA ILE A 367 -5.67 17.61 -17.20
C ILE A 367 -4.61 18.62 -17.65
N ASN A 368 -5.04 19.81 -18.10
CA ASN A 368 -4.11 20.85 -18.52
C ASN A 368 -3.36 21.44 -17.32
N ASP A 369 -4.07 21.73 -16.22
CA ASP A 369 -3.47 22.22 -14.97
C ASP A 369 -2.35 21.28 -14.50
N PHE A 370 -2.61 19.97 -14.44
CA PHE A 370 -1.60 18.98 -14.06
C PHE A 370 -0.35 19.00 -14.94
N ILE A 371 -0.50 19.19 -16.25
CA ILE A 371 0.63 19.28 -17.19
C ILE A 371 1.44 20.57 -16.96
N PHE A 372 0.79 21.67 -16.55
CA PHE A 372 1.44 22.95 -16.28
C PHE A 372 2.03 23.05 -14.87
N SER A 373 1.44 22.37 -13.88
CA SER A 373 1.79 22.46 -12.46
C SER A 373 2.96 21.57 -12.07
N GLN A 374 3.88 21.27 -13.01
CA GLN A 374 4.84 20.16 -12.94
C GLN A 374 5.50 19.99 -11.58
N ASP A 375 5.82 21.07 -10.86
CA ASP A 375 6.55 21.11 -9.58
C ASP A 375 5.69 20.95 -8.29
N ASN A 376 4.36 20.99 -8.39
CA ASN A 376 3.43 21.01 -7.24
C ASN A 376 2.44 19.83 -7.27
N LEU A 377 2.91 18.65 -7.65
CA LEU A 377 2.09 17.45 -7.73
C LEU A 377 1.81 16.89 -6.32
N THR A 378 0.53 16.72 -6.00
CA THR A 378 0.09 16.01 -4.79
C THR A 378 -0.46 14.64 -5.14
N SER A 379 -0.31 13.66 -4.25
CA SER A 379 -0.78 12.29 -4.46
C SER A 379 -2.28 12.19 -4.74
N THR A 380 -3.08 13.05 -4.11
CA THR A 380 -4.52 13.19 -4.41
C THR A 380 -4.78 13.56 -5.87
N ASN A 381 -3.96 14.45 -6.45
CA ASN A 381 -4.09 14.84 -7.85
C ASN A 381 -3.77 13.66 -8.80
N ILE A 382 -2.80 12.81 -8.46
CA ILE A 382 -2.43 11.64 -9.28
C ILE A 382 -3.61 10.64 -9.39
N GLU A 383 -4.31 10.36 -8.29
CA GLU A 383 -5.51 9.49 -8.32
C GLU A 383 -6.60 10.05 -9.24
N ILE A 384 -6.86 11.37 -9.16
CA ILE A 384 -7.88 12.02 -9.99
C ILE A 384 -7.49 11.96 -11.46
N ILE A 385 -6.23 12.25 -11.78
CA ILE A 385 -5.72 12.16 -13.16
C ILE A 385 -5.83 10.74 -13.69
N PHE A 386 -5.48 9.73 -12.88
CA PHE A 386 -5.72 8.33 -13.24
C PHE A 386 -7.18 8.08 -13.59
N GLN A 387 -8.13 8.50 -12.74
CA GLN A 387 -9.56 8.30 -12.99
C GLN A 387 -10.05 9.00 -14.27
N LEU A 388 -9.60 10.24 -14.51
CA LEU A 388 -9.93 10.97 -15.74
C LEU A 388 -9.38 10.27 -16.99
N LEU A 389 -8.11 9.85 -16.97
CA LEU A 389 -7.49 9.10 -18.07
C LEU A 389 -8.15 7.73 -18.26
N TYR A 390 -8.61 7.09 -17.19
CA TYR A 390 -9.29 5.80 -17.26
C TYR A 390 -10.67 5.89 -17.91
N PHE A 391 -11.46 6.93 -17.56
CA PHE A 391 -12.87 7.03 -17.98
C PHE A 391 -13.11 7.92 -19.19
N ASP A 392 -12.21 8.84 -19.53
CA ASP A 392 -12.36 9.71 -20.71
C ASP A 392 -11.48 9.26 -21.89
N GLU A 393 -12.13 8.66 -22.89
CA GLU A 393 -11.50 8.23 -24.12
C GLU A 393 -11.11 9.40 -25.04
N ASN A 394 -11.75 10.56 -24.91
CA ASN A 394 -11.56 11.72 -25.78
C ASN A 394 -10.28 12.50 -25.48
N ILE A 395 -9.64 12.27 -24.32
CA ILE A 395 -8.37 12.92 -23.97
C ILE A 395 -7.32 12.58 -25.05
N PRO A 396 -6.72 13.58 -25.72
CA PRO A 396 -5.73 13.33 -26.77
C PRO A 396 -4.52 12.57 -26.26
N ILE A 397 -3.98 11.67 -27.09
CA ILE A 397 -2.86 10.80 -26.72
C ILE A 397 -1.58 11.57 -26.30
N TYR A 398 -1.29 12.72 -26.91
CA TYR A 398 -0.13 13.54 -26.54
C TYR A 398 -0.18 14.00 -25.07
N LYS A 399 -1.40 14.16 -24.48
CA LYS A 399 -1.53 14.47 -23.05
C LYS A 399 -1.12 13.29 -22.17
N TYR A 400 -1.40 12.05 -22.58
CA TYR A 400 -0.91 10.85 -21.87
C TYR A 400 0.61 10.80 -21.91
N TYR A 401 1.23 11.13 -23.05
CA TYR A 401 2.69 11.16 -23.19
C TYR A 401 3.33 12.19 -22.27
N HIS A 402 2.81 13.42 -22.24
CA HIS A 402 3.31 14.45 -21.33
C HIS A 402 3.17 14.06 -19.86
N ILE A 403 1.99 13.54 -19.46
CA ILE A 403 1.76 13.10 -18.07
C ILE A 403 2.74 11.97 -17.71
N ALA A 404 2.90 10.97 -18.58
CA ALA A 404 3.84 9.88 -18.33
C ALA A 404 5.28 10.39 -18.23
N GLN A 405 5.71 11.30 -19.12
CA GLN A 405 7.05 11.89 -19.06
C GLN A 405 7.29 12.65 -17.76
N ILE A 406 6.34 13.48 -17.31
CA ILE A 406 6.42 14.19 -16.03
C ILE A 406 6.59 13.16 -14.91
N LEU A 407 5.73 12.15 -14.83
CA LEU A 407 5.77 11.15 -13.77
C LEU A 407 7.07 10.33 -13.76
N THR A 408 7.67 10.02 -14.92
CA THR A 408 8.95 9.28 -14.98
C THR A 408 10.14 10.08 -14.42
N GLN A 409 10.04 11.41 -14.30
CA GLN A 409 11.09 12.25 -13.72
C GLN A 409 11.06 12.27 -12.19
N TYR A 410 9.94 11.88 -11.59
CA TYR A 410 9.76 11.85 -10.13
C TYR A 410 10.27 10.54 -9.53
N ASN A 411 10.93 10.63 -8.38
CA ASN A 411 11.23 9.47 -7.55
C ASN A 411 9.95 8.69 -7.17
N PRO A 412 10.06 7.40 -6.79
CA PRO A 412 8.94 6.64 -6.26
C PRO A 412 8.33 7.29 -5.02
N ILE A 413 7.01 7.26 -4.96
CA ILE A 413 6.27 7.66 -3.77
C ILE A 413 6.40 6.55 -2.74
N LYS A 414 6.83 6.86 -1.50
CA LYS A 414 7.05 5.83 -0.47
C LYS A 414 5.75 5.14 -0.03
N ASN A 415 4.63 5.84 -0.18
CA ASN A 415 3.32 5.28 0.05
C ASN A 415 2.87 4.47 -1.18
N ASP A 416 2.87 3.13 -1.04
CA ASP A 416 2.53 2.18 -2.09
C ASP A 416 1.14 2.45 -2.72
N TYR A 417 0.18 2.95 -1.95
CA TYR A 417 -1.16 3.28 -2.45
C TYR A 417 -1.12 4.40 -3.50
N HIS A 418 -0.28 5.42 -3.26
CA HIS A 418 -0.14 6.55 -4.17
C HIS A 418 0.75 6.19 -5.37
N GLU A 419 1.80 5.41 -5.15
CA GLU A 419 2.67 4.91 -6.21
C GLU A 419 1.91 4.01 -7.20
N TYR A 420 0.94 3.22 -6.72
CA TYR A 420 0.08 2.42 -7.59
C TYR A 420 -0.59 3.26 -8.69
N PHE A 421 -1.17 4.43 -8.37
CA PHE A 421 -1.85 5.24 -9.37
C PHE A 421 -0.89 5.80 -10.42
N LYS A 422 0.34 6.11 -10.02
CA LYS A 422 1.40 6.50 -10.97
C LYS A 422 1.71 5.38 -11.95
N LEU A 423 1.89 4.15 -11.46
CA LEU A 423 2.14 2.97 -12.30
C LEU A 423 0.93 2.62 -13.18
N ALA A 424 -0.29 2.80 -12.65
CA ALA A 424 -1.53 2.58 -13.40
C ALA A 424 -1.69 3.60 -14.55
N ILE A 425 -1.24 4.85 -14.37
CA ILE A 425 -1.20 5.84 -15.46
C ILE A 425 -0.22 5.40 -16.56
N PHE A 426 0.94 4.84 -16.21
CA PHE A 426 1.86 4.28 -17.21
C PHE A 426 1.19 3.17 -18.02
N ASP A 427 0.52 2.23 -17.36
CA ASP A 427 -0.24 1.16 -18.02
C ASP A 427 -1.33 1.72 -18.97
N LEU A 428 -2.08 2.74 -18.53
CA LEU A 428 -3.09 3.38 -19.38
C LEU A 428 -2.49 4.08 -20.60
N CYS A 429 -1.36 4.77 -20.41
CA CYS A 429 -0.63 5.41 -21.51
C CYS A 429 -0.21 4.38 -22.56
N ILE A 430 0.38 3.26 -22.13
CA ILE A 430 0.78 2.17 -23.03
C ILE A 430 -0.43 1.60 -23.75
N ASN A 431 -1.49 1.24 -23.03
CA ASN A 431 -2.68 0.64 -23.60
C ASN A 431 -3.39 1.55 -24.61
N LYS A 432 -3.44 2.86 -24.34
CA LYS A 432 -4.00 3.83 -25.30
C LYS A 432 -3.12 3.94 -26.55
N SER A 433 -1.80 3.87 -26.39
CA SER A 433 -0.82 3.94 -27.49
C SER A 433 -0.96 2.80 -28.49
N ILE A 434 -1.45 1.62 -28.08
CA ILE A 434 -1.66 0.45 -28.96
C ILE A 434 -2.55 0.79 -30.16
N LYS A 435 -3.51 1.71 -29.99
CA LYS A 435 -4.45 2.13 -31.06
C LYS A 435 -3.82 3.09 -32.08
N TYR A 436 -2.62 3.60 -31.81
CA TYR A 436 -1.95 4.60 -32.64
C TYR A 436 -0.77 4.00 -33.39
N LYS A 437 -0.42 4.61 -34.53
CA LYS A 437 0.76 4.24 -35.29
C LYS A 437 2.03 4.57 -34.50
N TYR A 438 2.99 3.67 -34.56
CA TYR A 438 4.32 3.87 -34.01
C TYR A 438 4.98 5.16 -34.51
N ASN A 439 5.61 5.88 -33.58
CA ASN A 439 6.44 7.04 -33.86
C ASN A 439 7.56 7.16 -32.81
N SER A 440 8.51 8.07 -33.04
CA SER A 440 9.67 8.28 -32.15
C SER A 440 9.29 8.83 -30.77
N GLU A 441 8.20 9.58 -30.68
CA GLU A 441 7.70 10.13 -29.41
C GLU A 441 7.20 9.01 -28.49
N ILE A 442 6.45 8.04 -29.03
CA ILE A 442 6.01 6.85 -28.31
C ILE A 442 7.20 6.05 -27.80
N GLU A 443 8.21 5.80 -28.65
CA GLU A 443 9.38 5.02 -28.24
C GLU A 443 10.15 5.68 -27.09
N ASP A 444 10.29 7.02 -27.10
CA ASP A 444 10.90 7.77 -26.00
C ASP A 444 10.10 7.61 -24.69
N VAL A 445 8.77 7.74 -24.76
CA VAL A 445 7.88 7.56 -23.60
C VAL A 445 7.96 6.14 -23.05
N LEU A 446 7.86 5.12 -23.92
CA LEU A 446 7.93 3.71 -23.52
C LEU A 446 9.30 3.38 -22.92
N THR A 447 10.38 3.94 -23.45
CA THR A 447 11.74 3.75 -22.93
C THR A 447 11.88 4.36 -21.54
N LYS A 448 11.34 5.56 -21.30
CA LYS A 448 11.34 6.20 -19.98
C LYS A 448 10.51 5.43 -18.95
N ILE A 449 9.32 4.95 -19.33
CA ILE A 449 8.49 4.09 -18.47
C ILE A 449 9.25 2.81 -18.14
N HIS A 450 9.83 2.13 -19.13
CA HIS A 450 10.58 0.89 -18.92
C HIS A 450 11.81 1.10 -18.03
N ALA A 451 12.54 2.21 -18.19
CA ALA A 451 13.66 2.56 -17.32
C ALA A 451 13.19 2.75 -15.86
N TYR A 452 12.12 3.54 -15.67
CA TYR A 452 11.52 3.76 -14.36
C TYR A 452 11.15 2.44 -13.66
N VAL A 453 10.47 1.55 -14.37
CA VAL A 453 10.09 0.22 -13.84
C VAL A 453 11.33 -0.60 -13.45
N ASN A 454 12.38 -0.60 -14.27
CA ASN A 454 13.59 -1.36 -13.96
C ASN A 454 14.35 -0.82 -12.74
N ASP A 455 14.38 0.49 -12.57
CA ASP A 455 15.13 1.14 -11.49
C ASP A 455 14.46 0.91 -10.12
N TYR A 456 13.13 0.73 -10.09
CA TYR A 456 12.35 0.77 -8.83
C TYR A 456 11.54 -0.49 -8.50
N LYS A 457 11.50 -1.52 -9.36
CA LYS A 457 10.74 -2.76 -9.10
C LYS A 457 11.32 -3.66 -8.00
N ILE A 458 12.59 -3.52 -7.65
CA ILE A 458 13.32 -4.52 -6.84
C ILE A 458 12.64 -4.71 -5.49
N ALA A 459 12.28 -5.96 -5.17
CA ALA A 459 11.66 -6.35 -3.90
C ALA A 459 10.47 -5.44 -3.50
N SER A 460 9.75 -4.92 -4.50
CA SER A 460 8.62 -4.03 -4.25
C SER A 460 7.35 -4.81 -3.95
N HIS A 461 6.53 -4.30 -3.03
CA HIS A 461 5.16 -4.80 -2.83
C HIS A 461 4.26 -4.56 -4.05
N LEU A 462 4.61 -3.62 -4.93
CA LEU A 462 3.91 -3.32 -6.17
C LEU A 462 4.42 -4.14 -7.38
N LEU A 463 5.18 -5.22 -7.15
CA LEU A 463 5.78 -6.00 -8.23
C LEU A 463 4.77 -6.53 -9.26
N CYS A 464 3.52 -6.77 -8.86
CA CYS A 464 2.43 -7.18 -9.76
C CYS A 464 2.12 -6.11 -10.81
N ILE A 465 1.98 -4.83 -10.42
CA ILE A 465 1.71 -3.75 -11.38
C ILE A 465 2.95 -3.39 -12.19
N TYR A 466 4.15 -3.42 -11.58
CA TYR A 466 5.41 -3.23 -12.31
C TYR A 466 5.60 -4.25 -13.41
N SER A 467 5.34 -5.52 -13.11
CA SER A 467 5.47 -6.58 -14.09
C SER A 467 4.36 -6.51 -15.14
N LYS A 468 3.11 -6.17 -14.78
CA LYS A 468 2.02 -5.92 -15.75
C LYS A 468 2.44 -4.91 -16.82
N ILE A 469 3.18 -3.86 -16.45
CA ILE A 469 3.70 -2.90 -17.43
C ILE A 469 4.57 -3.58 -18.50
N TYR A 470 5.41 -4.57 -18.15
CA TYR A 470 6.14 -5.36 -19.17
C TYR A 470 5.20 -6.07 -20.14
N LEU A 471 4.12 -6.65 -19.62
CA LEU A 471 3.12 -7.33 -20.44
C LEU A 471 2.41 -6.34 -21.39
N SER A 472 2.05 -5.16 -20.90
CA SER A 472 1.44 -4.10 -21.71
C SER A 472 2.38 -3.57 -22.80
N ILE A 473 3.68 -3.37 -22.49
CA ILE A 473 4.69 -2.98 -23.48
C ILE A 473 4.90 -4.11 -24.50
N SER A 474 4.90 -5.38 -24.06
CA SER A 474 4.97 -6.54 -24.95
C SER A 474 3.78 -6.58 -25.93
N LEU A 475 2.57 -6.31 -25.43
CA LEU A 475 1.38 -6.19 -26.28
C LEU A 475 1.52 -5.05 -27.29
N PHE A 476 2.08 -3.90 -26.89
CA PHE A 476 2.32 -2.78 -27.80
C PHE A 476 3.24 -3.17 -28.96
N TYR A 477 4.42 -3.75 -28.67
CA TYR A 477 5.38 -4.12 -29.71
C TYR A 477 4.87 -5.26 -30.61
N SER A 478 4.20 -6.26 -30.02
CA SER A 478 3.62 -7.37 -30.80
C SER A 478 2.46 -6.92 -31.69
N THR A 479 1.59 -6.03 -31.21
CA THR A 479 0.47 -5.52 -32.01
C THR A 479 0.95 -4.69 -33.20
N ASN A 480 1.98 -3.86 -33.00
CA ASN A 480 2.52 -3.00 -34.05
C ASN A 480 3.58 -3.66 -34.95
N GLN A 481 4.02 -4.89 -34.63
CA GLN A 481 4.99 -5.66 -35.41
C GLN A 481 6.34 -4.93 -35.63
N ILE A 482 6.84 -4.20 -34.62
CA ILE A 482 8.07 -3.38 -34.73
C ILE A 482 9.31 -4.13 -34.24
N ASP A 483 9.22 -4.78 -33.08
CA ASP A 483 10.32 -5.48 -32.43
C ASP A 483 9.78 -6.69 -31.64
N LEU A 484 9.57 -7.79 -32.35
CA LEU A 484 9.01 -9.01 -31.78
C LEU A 484 9.96 -9.65 -30.76
N GLU A 485 11.26 -9.48 -30.90
CA GLU A 485 12.23 -10.02 -29.94
C GLU A 485 12.17 -9.26 -28.61
N LYS A 486 12.05 -7.93 -28.65
CA LYS A 486 11.76 -7.13 -27.45
C LYS A 486 10.41 -7.52 -26.82
N ALA A 487 9.38 -7.76 -27.63
CA ALA A 487 8.08 -8.22 -27.13
C ALA A 487 8.17 -9.56 -26.40
N LYS A 488 8.84 -10.56 -27.01
CA LYS A 488 9.10 -11.87 -26.40
C LYS A 488 9.87 -11.76 -25.09
N LYS A 489 10.93 -10.93 -25.06
CA LYS A 489 11.75 -10.72 -23.87
C LYS A 489 10.93 -10.16 -22.71
N LEU A 490 10.14 -9.12 -22.96
CA LEU A 490 9.26 -8.52 -21.95
C LEU A 490 8.19 -9.50 -21.43
N TYR A 491 7.60 -10.29 -22.33
CA TYR A 491 6.64 -11.32 -22.00
C TYR A 491 7.27 -12.43 -21.12
N ALA A 492 8.47 -12.89 -21.47
CA ALA A 492 9.18 -13.89 -20.67
C ALA A 492 9.62 -13.34 -19.30
N THR A 493 10.06 -12.07 -19.23
CA THR A 493 10.35 -11.39 -17.97
C THR A 493 9.13 -11.33 -17.05
N PHE A 494 7.93 -11.06 -17.59
CA PHE A 494 6.69 -11.11 -16.81
C PHE A 494 6.46 -12.50 -16.19
N ILE A 495 6.64 -13.57 -16.96
CA ILE A 495 6.47 -14.96 -16.50
C ILE A 495 7.49 -15.30 -15.41
N GLN A 496 8.75 -14.89 -15.58
CA GLN A 496 9.81 -15.15 -14.60
C GLN A 496 9.54 -14.45 -13.26
N ILE A 497 8.81 -13.32 -13.27
CA ILE A 497 8.44 -12.60 -12.05
C ILE A 497 7.20 -13.22 -11.39
N ASN A 498 6.10 -13.37 -12.14
CA ASN A 498 4.79 -13.74 -11.57
C ASN A 498 4.44 -15.22 -11.66
N GLY A 499 5.17 -15.99 -12.47
CA GLY A 499 4.80 -17.34 -12.83
C GLY A 499 3.69 -17.42 -13.89
N LEU A 500 3.46 -18.63 -14.39
CA LEU A 500 2.47 -18.93 -15.43
C LEU A 500 1.03 -18.87 -14.93
N GLU A 501 0.79 -19.20 -13.66
CA GLU A 501 -0.56 -19.28 -13.10
C GLU A 501 -1.25 -17.91 -13.11
N ILE A 502 -0.54 -16.86 -12.70
CA ILE A 502 -1.05 -15.48 -12.72
C ILE A 502 -1.33 -15.03 -14.17
N LEU A 503 -0.46 -15.37 -15.12
CA LEU A 503 -0.65 -15.04 -16.53
C LEU A 503 -1.94 -15.66 -17.09
N LEU A 504 -2.17 -16.94 -16.80
CA LEU A 504 -3.28 -17.71 -17.36
C LEU A 504 -4.62 -17.40 -16.68
N ASN A 505 -4.61 -17.13 -15.38
CA ASN A 505 -5.84 -16.87 -14.63
C ASN A 505 -6.29 -15.42 -14.80
N GLU A 506 -5.38 -14.47 -14.63
CA GLU A 506 -5.74 -13.06 -14.45
C GLU A 506 -5.45 -12.20 -15.69
N TYR A 507 -4.47 -12.57 -16.51
CA TYR A 507 -4.09 -11.83 -17.71
C TYR A 507 -4.35 -12.59 -19.02
N ASN A 508 -5.30 -13.53 -19.00
CA ASN A 508 -5.56 -14.43 -20.12
C ASN A 508 -5.87 -13.70 -21.45
N GLU A 509 -6.64 -12.62 -21.40
CA GLU A 509 -6.97 -11.86 -22.60
C GLU A 509 -5.75 -11.18 -23.22
N LEU A 510 -4.89 -10.57 -22.39
CA LEU A 510 -3.63 -9.97 -22.85
C LEU A 510 -2.71 -11.05 -23.40
N ASN A 511 -2.58 -12.16 -22.67
CA ASN A 511 -1.81 -13.33 -23.09
C ASN A 511 -2.23 -13.82 -24.47
N SER A 512 -3.53 -14.06 -24.65
CA SER A 512 -4.10 -14.54 -25.92
C SER A 512 -3.82 -13.58 -27.07
N LYS A 513 -3.95 -12.26 -26.85
CA LYS A 513 -3.64 -11.23 -27.86
C LYS A 513 -2.16 -11.24 -28.24
N ILE A 514 -1.26 -11.30 -27.25
CA ILE A 514 0.19 -11.34 -27.48
C ILE A 514 0.57 -12.59 -28.27
N LEU A 515 0.11 -13.77 -27.85
CA LEU A 515 0.44 -15.03 -28.52
C LEU A 515 -0.12 -15.08 -29.95
N ASN A 516 -1.33 -14.54 -30.18
CA ASN A 516 -1.89 -14.42 -31.53
C ASN A 516 -1.04 -13.50 -32.43
N ASN A 517 -0.50 -12.41 -31.88
CA ASN A 517 0.34 -11.48 -32.61
C ASN A 517 1.75 -12.04 -32.89
N ILE A 518 2.33 -12.78 -31.94
CA ILE A 518 3.67 -13.38 -32.04
C ILE A 518 3.65 -14.70 -32.83
N GLN A 519 2.52 -15.40 -32.85
CA GLN A 519 2.32 -16.72 -33.48
C GLN A 519 3.22 -17.83 -32.92
N LEU A 520 3.55 -17.77 -31.63
CA LEU A 520 4.31 -18.80 -30.91
C LEU A 520 3.59 -19.18 -29.62
N SER A 521 3.83 -20.40 -29.13
CA SER A 521 3.36 -20.83 -27.81
C SER A 521 4.21 -20.25 -26.70
N THR A 522 3.63 -20.13 -25.50
CA THR A 522 4.32 -19.68 -24.29
C THR A 522 5.61 -20.47 -24.03
N ASP A 523 5.55 -21.80 -24.13
CA ASP A 523 6.72 -22.68 -23.88
C ASP A 523 7.88 -22.39 -24.83
N LEU A 524 7.59 -22.13 -26.11
CA LEU A 524 8.63 -21.84 -27.10
C LEU A 524 9.28 -20.48 -26.84
N ILE A 525 8.49 -19.47 -26.48
CA ILE A 525 9.01 -18.14 -26.12
C ILE A 525 9.91 -18.24 -24.88
N LEU A 526 9.50 -19.01 -23.88
CA LEU A 526 10.28 -19.20 -22.66
C LEU A 526 11.56 -19.99 -22.93
N ASP A 527 11.51 -21.05 -23.73
CA ASP A 527 12.69 -21.82 -24.14
C ASP A 527 13.71 -20.97 -24.91
N GLU A 528 13.24 -20.14 -25.85
CA GLU A 528 14.10 -19.19 -26.59
C GLU A 528 14.73 -18.16 -25.64
N PHE A 529 13.94 -17.63 -24.71
CA PHE A 529 14.40 -16.69 -23.70
C PHE A 529 15.46 -17.30 -22.79
N LEU A 530 15.25 -18.51 -22.24
CA LEU A 530 16.20 -19.16 -21.35
C LEU A 530 17.52 -19.52 -22.06
N LYS A 531 17.46 -19.97 -23.32
CA LYS A 531 18.66 -20.23 -24.13
C LYS A 531 19.50 -18.98 -24.35
N THR A 532 18.86 -17.84 -24.60
CA THR A 532 19.54 -16.56 -24.82
C THR A 532 19.99 -15.90 -23.51
N LYS A 533 19.27 -16.13 -22.41
CA LYS A 533 19.54 -15.60 -21.06
C LYS A 533 20.96 -15.91 -20.61
N HIS A 534 21.40 -17.17 -20.70
CA HIS A 534 22.76 -17.55 -20.26
C HIS A 534 23.86 -16.76 -20.95
N LYS A 535 23.78 -16.62 -22.28
CA LYS A 535 24.77 -15.84 -23.04
C LYS A 535 24.75 -14.35 -22.67
N SER A 536 23.56 -13.79 -22.41
CA SER A 536 23.42 -12.41 -21.94
C SER A 536 24.07 -12.21 -20.57
N LEU A 537 23.80 -13.13 -19.64
CA LEU A 537 24.37 -13.11 -18.29
C LEU A 537 25.91 -13.20 -18.33
N GLU A 538 26.48 -14.05 -19.19
CA GLU A 538 27.93 -14.15 -19.35
C GLU A 538 28.56 -12.85 -19.86
N ASN A 539 27.92 -12.19 -20.82
CA ASN A 539 28.39 -10.92 -21.37
C ASN A 539 28.36 -9.81 -20.32
N GLU A 540 27.25 -9.67 -19.60
CA GLU A 540 27.08 -8.68 -18.54
C GLU A 540 28.03 -8.95 -17.37
N PHE A 541 28.19 -10.21 -16.97
CA PHE A 541 29.13 -10.60 -15.93
C PHE A 541 30.59 -10.35 -16.34
N SER A 542 30.91 -10.42 -17.63
CA SER A 542 32.25 -10.07 -18.13
C SER A 542 32.58 -8.58 -17.92
N ILE A 543 31.59 -7.69 -17.99
CA ILE A 543 31.76 -6.27 -17.65
C ILE A 543 32.11 -6.12 -16.16
N ILE A 544 31.44 -6.88 -15.29
CA ILE A 544 31.73 -6.90 -13.85
C ILE A 544 33.12 -7.46 -13.58
N LYS A 545 33.53 -8.56 -14.24
CA LYS A 545 34.91 -9.09 -14.18
C LYS A 545 35.95 -8.03 -14.56
N ASN A 546 35.66 -7.20 -15.56
CA ASN A 546 36.57 -6.13 -15.95
C ASN A 546 36.63 -5.01 -14.90
N LYS A 547 35.50 -4.62 -14.31
CA LYS A 547 35.47 -3.69 -13.17
C LYS A 547 36.24 -4.24 -11.96
N ILE A 548 36.09 -5.52 -11.64
CA ILE A 548 36.84 -6.21 -10.57
C ILE A 548 38.36 -6.10 -10.79
N LYS A 549 38.82 -6.18 -12.03
CA LYS A 549 40.25 -6.03 -12.37
C LYS A 549 40.74 -4.58 -12.24
N GLN A 550 39.85 -3.60 -12.30
CA GLN A 550 40.18 -2.16 -12.34
C GLN A 550 40.01 -1.49 -10.97
N THR A 551 39.08 -1.96 -10.14
CA THR A 551 38.73 -1.38 -8.84
C THR A 551 39.31 -2.21 -7.69
N THR A 552 39.82 -1.55 -6.63
CA THR A 552 40.33 -2.22 -5.42
C THR A 552 39.37 -2.16 -4.23
N LEU A 553 38.28 -1.40 -4.32
CA LEU A 553 37.26 -1.28 -3.28
C LEU A 553 36.29 -2.46 -3.35
N ILE A 554 36.30 -3.29 -2.31
CA ILE A 554 35.47 -4.49 -2.23
C ILE A 554 33.97 -4.13 -2.23
N ASP A 555 33.59 -3.03 -1.59
CA ASP A 555 32.18 -2.62 -1.47
C ASP A 555 31.56 -2.19 -2.81
N GLU A 556 32.32 -1.53 -3.69
CA GLU A 556 31.85 -1.20 -5.05
C GLU A 556 31.60 -2.45 -5.89
N ILE A 557 32.41 -3.49 -5.68
CA ILE A 557 32.25 -4.77 -6.36
C ILE A 557 31.06 -5.53 -5.78
N LYS A 558 30.88 -5.55 -4.45
CA LYS A 558 29.71 -6.13 -3.79
C LYS A 558 28.43 -5.49 -4.33
N SER A 559 28.33 -4.17 -4.30
CA SER A 559 27.16 -3.44 -4.84
C SER A 559 26.89 -3.73 -6.32
N SER A 560 27.95 -3.85 -7.13
CA SER A 560 27.82 -4.24 -8.54
C SER A 560 27.30 -5.67 -8.72
N LEU A 561 27.74 -6.61 -7.88
CA LEU A 561 27.27 -8.00 -7.87
C LEU A 561 25.83 -8.10 -7.36
N GLU A 562 25.50 -7.42 -6.26
CA GLU A 562 24.16 -7.35 -5.70
C GLU A 562 23.15 -6.83 -6.71
N SER A 563 23.48 -5.72 -7.40
CA SER A 563 22.66 -5.16 -8.46
C SER A 563 22.50 -6.12 -9.64
N PHE A 564 23.59 -6.76 -10.07
CA PHE A 564 23.55 -7.74 -11.15
C PHE A 564 22.69 -8.97 -10.82
N ILE A 565 22.82 -9.51 -9.61
CA ILE A 565 22.01 -10.64 -9.17
C ILE A 565 20.54 -10.24 -9.13
N SER A 566 20.24 -9.13 -8.44
CA SER A 566 18.86 -8.67 -8.26
C SER A 566 18.17 -8.35 -9.60
N ASN A 567 18.86 -7.63 -10.50
CA ASN A 567 18.26 -7.14 -11.75
C ASN A 567 18.36 -8.11 -12.92
N ASN A 568 19.51 -8.75 -13.13
CA ASN A 568 19.77 -9.51 -14.35
C ASN A 568 19.42 -10.98 -14.20
N ILE A 569 19.67 -11.57 -13.03
CA ILE A 569 19.33 -12.98 -12.75
C ILE A 569 17.86 -13.09 -12.33
N PHE A 570 17.48 -12.32 -11.32
CA PHE A 570 16.17 -12.39 -10.67
C PHE A 570 15.14 -11.37 -11.17
N HIS A 571 15.50 -10.51 -12.12
CA HIS A 571 14.55 -9.55 -12.74
C HIS A 571 13.81 -8.64 -11.74
N GLY A 572 14.43 -8.33 -10.60
CA GLY A 572 13.85 -7.52 -9.52
C GLY A 572 13.01 -8.29 -8.50
N LEU A 573 12.91 -9.61 -8.65
CA LEU A 573 12.11 -10.46 -7.77
C LEU A 573 12.64 -10.52 -6.34
N CYS A 574 13.96 -10.39 -6.16
CA CYS A 574 14.59 -10.27 -4.86
C CYS A 574 15.63 -9.16 -4.83
N GLN A 575 15.80 -8.55 -3.66
CA GLN A 575 16.97 -7.74 -3.33
C GLN A 575 18.08 -8.67 -2.83
N THR A 576 19.30 -8.42 -3.29
CA THR A 576 20.47 -9.21 -2.89
C THR A 576 21.37 -8.38 -1.99
N GLU A 577 21.79 -8.95 -0.86
CA GLU A 577 22.78 -8.38 0.04
C GLU A 577 23.95 -9.37 0.19
N ILE A 578 25.19 -8.88 0.11
CA ILE A 578 26.41 -9.66 0.27
C ILE A 578 27.19 -9.10 1.45
N PHE A 579 27.20 -9.83 2.56
CA PHE A 579 27.89 -9.44 3.78
C PHE A 579 28.85 -10.53 4.23
N GLU A 580 29.78 -10.17 5.11
CA GLU A 580 30.71 -11.14 5.70
C GLU A 580 29.98 -12.02 6.70
N THR A 581 30.34 -13.30 6.80
CA THR A 581 29.68 -14.27 7.68
C THR A 581 29.68 -13.88 9.17
N THR A 582 30.53 -12.93 9.57
CA THR A 582 30.65 -12.40 10.94
C THR A 582 29.79 -11.17 11.22
N GLN A 583 29.16 -10.56 10.20
CA GLN A 583 28.32 -9.37 10.38
C GLN A 583 26.93 -9.73 10.92
N GLU A 584 26.44 -8.93 11.87
CA GLU A 584 25.06 -9.04 12.35
C GLU A 584 24.09 -8.67 11.22
N LEU A 585 23.11 -9.55 11.01
CA LEU A 585 22.08 -9.40 10.00
C LEU A 585 21.11 -8.28 10.37
N THR A 586 20.78 -7.43 9.39
CA THR A 586 19.65 -6.51 9.52
C THR A 586 18.36 -7.32 9.68
N THR A 587 17.54 -6.92 10.64
CA THR A 587 16.21 -7.51 10.85
C THR A 587 15.33 -7.26 9.63
N LEU A 588 14.67 -8.29 9.13
CA LEU A 588 13.72 -8.16 8.02
C LEU A 588 12.49 -7.37 8.46
N GLU A 589 12.02 -6.50 7.58
CA GLU A 589 10.71 -5.87 7.74
C GLU A 589 9.59 -6.91 7.52
N THR A 590 8.45 -6.68 8.18
CA THR A 590 7.31 -7.59 8.08
C THR A 590 6.80 -7.67 6.64
N GLY A 591 6.52 -8.87 6.13
CA GLY A 591 6.06 -9.11 4.75
C GLY A 591 7.16 -9.56 3.77
N PHE A 592 8.42 -9.54 4.21
CA PHE A 592 9.56 -10.10 3.50
C PHE A 592 10.05 -11.40 4.13
N GLU A 593 10.52 -12.31 3.28
CA GLU A 593 11.29 -13.49 3.65
C GLU A 593 12.70 -13.36 3.10
N ASP A 594 13.65 -14.05 3.73
CA ASP A 594 14.98 -14.22 3.18
C ASP A 594 15.34 -15.68 2.89
N HIS A 595 16.20 -15.83 1.89
CA HIS A 595 16.93 -17.06 1.62
C HIS A 595 18.42 -16.75 1.66
N GLN A 596 19.20 -17.62 2.29
CA GLN A 596 20.63 -17.39 2.50
C GLN A 596 21.46 -18.50 1.86
N LEU A 597 22.49 -18.10 1.12
CA LEU A 597 23.52 -18.98 0.60
C LEU A 597 24.84 -18.63 1.31
N ILE A 598 25.26 -19.52 2.20
CA ILE A 598 26.45 -19.34 3.03
C ILE A 598 27.68 -19.85 2.29
N LEU A 599 28.67 -18.98 2.09
CA LEU A 599 29.98 -19.31 1.53
C LEU A 599 31.05 -19.30 2.64
N SER A 600 32.31 -19.50 2.24
CA SER A 600 33.44 -19.59 3.18
C SER A 600 33.67 -18.34 4.02
N ARG A 601 33.43 -17.14 3.45
CA ARG A 601 33.65 -15.83 4.08
C ARG A 601 32.46 -14.87 3.95
N TYR A 602 31.62 -15.09 2.95
CA TYR A 602 30.50 -14.22 2.62
C TYR A 602 29.20 -15.00 2.67
N THR A 603 28.11 -14.32 3.00
CA THR A 603 26.76 -14.84 2.84
C THR A 603 26.06 -13.99 1.80
N ILE A 604 25.42 -14.67 0.83
CA ILE A 604 24.50 -14.01 -0.10
C ILE A 604 23.11 -14.19 0.48
N ARG A 605 22.45 -13.07 0.81
CA ARG A 605 21.08 -13.05 1.27
C ARG A 605 20.19 -12.49 0.18
N PHE A 606 19.12 -13.21 -0.12
CA PHE A 606 18.08 -12.81 -1.03
C PHE A 606 16.86 -12.44 -0.20
N ILE A 607 16.35 -11.23 -0.35
CA ILE A 607 15.17 -10.72 0.34
C ILE A 607 14.06 -10.58 -0.70
N PHE A 608 12.91 -11.21 -0.48
CA PHE A 608 11.77 -11.20 -1.40
C PHE A 608 10.46 -11.22 -0.63
N THR A 609 9.37 -10.77 -1.27
CA THR A 609 8.04 -10.87 -0.65
C THR A 609 7.54 -12.33 -0.70
N THR A 610 6.90 -12.81 0.37
CA THR A 610 6.44 -14.21 0.52
C THR A 610 5.63 -14.73 -0.68
N ILE A 611 4.83 -13.89 -1.32
CA ILE A 611 3.96 -14.24 -2.45
C ILE A 611 4.78 -14.80 -3.64
N TYR A 612 5.95 -14.22 -3.90
CA TYR A 612 6.81 -14.63 -5.02
C TYR A 612 7.80 -15.73 -4.64
N LYS A 613 7.64 -16.39 -3.49
CA LYS A 613 8.55 -17.47 -3.06
C LYS A 613 8.64 -18.61 -4.08
N ALA A 614 7.53 -19.03 -4.66
CA ALA A 614 7.53 -20.08 -5.67
C ALA A 614 8.32 -19.65 -6.93
N SER A 615 8.04 -18.44 -7.43
CA SER A 615 8.78 -17.84 -8.55
C SER A 615 10.27 -17.65 -8.23
N PHE A 616 10.60 -17.22 -7.01
CA PHE A 616 11.99 -17.08 -6.52
C PHE A 616 12.74 -18.39 -6.62
N LEU A 617 12.18 -19.45 -6.05
CA LEU A 617 12.82 -20.77 -6.01
C LEU A 617 13.03 -21.33 -7.41
N LEU A 618 12.06 -21.13 -8.31
CA LEU A 618 12.16 -21.56 -9.71
C LEU A 618 13.30 -20.82 -10.44
N VAL A 619 13.37 -19.49 -10.33
CA VAL A 619 14.45 -18.71 -10.95
C VAL A 619 15.81 -19.05 -10.35
N LEU A 620 15.88 -19.32 -9.04
CA LEU A 620 17.10 -19.77 -8.37
C LEU A 620 17.58 -21.12 -8.92
N GLU A 621 16.68 -22.10 -9.07
CA GLU A 621 16.98 -23.42 -9.63
C GLU A 621 17.48 -23.31 -11.07
N GLU A 622 16.80 -22.53 -11.92
CA GLU A 622 17.20 -22.30 -13.31
C GLU A 622 18.60 -21.67 -13.44
N ASN A 623 19.06 -20.91 -12.44
CA ASN A 623 20.31 -20.15 -12.49
C ASN A 623 21.38 -20.67 -11.52
N GLU A 624 21.15 -21.78 -10.82
CA GLU A 624 22.04 -22.30 -9.77
C GLU A 624 23.46 -22.55 -10.28
N VAL A 625 23.58 -23.21 -11.45
CA VAL A 625 24.88 -23.53 -12.07
C VAL A 625 25.66 -22.25 -12.35
N PHE A 626 25.01 -21.25 -12.95
CA PHE A 626 25.65 -19.98 -13.26
C PHE A 626 26.13 -19.25 -11.99
N ILE A 627 25.27 -19.19 -10.96
CA ILE A 627 25.60 -18.56 -9.67
C ILE A 627 26.80 -19.26 -9.03
N ARG A 628 26.80 -20.60 -8.95
CA ARG A 628 27.92 -21.37 -8.40
C ARG A 628 29.21 -21.18 -9.17
N GLU A 629 29.17 -21.24 -10.50
CA GLU A 629 30.38 -21.25 -11.31
C GLU A 629 31.02 -19.88 -11.47
N ASN A 630 30.23 -18.80 -11.38
CA ASN A 630 30.69 -17.44 -11.63
C ASN A 630 30.73 -16.60 -10.36
N ILE A 631 29.64 -16.53 -9.61
CA ILE A 631 29.50 -15.60 -8.48
C ILE A 631 30.29 -16.11 -7.27
N TYR A 632 30.13 -17.39 -6.91
CA TYR A 632 30.84 -17.95 -5.76
C TYR A 632 32.35 -17.87 -5.93
N LYS A 633 32.85 -18.18 -7.15
CA LYS A 633 34.28 -18.06 -7.45
C LYS A 633 34.79 -16.63 -7.30
N VAL A 634 34.00 -15.61 -7.61
CA VAL A 634 34.43 -14.22 -7.40
C VAL A 634 34.51 -13.91 -5.90
N LEU A 635 33.48 -14.29 -5.14
CA LEU A 635 33.42 -14.03 -3.70
C LEU A 635 34.50 -14.79 -2.92
N ASP A 636 34.77 -16.06 -3.25
CA ASP A 636 35.84 -16.86 -2.63
C ASP A 636 37.25 -16.34 -2.98
N ASN A 637 37.39 -15.65 -4.12
CA ASN A 637 38.67 -15.06 -4.56
C ASN A 637 38.93 -13.66 -3.97
N PHE A 638 37.98 -13.06 -3.24
CA PHE A 638 38.24 -11.88 -2.40
C PHE A 638 39.14 -12.26 -1.22
N LYS A 639 40.43 -12.47 -1.48
CA LYS A 639 41.46 -12.43 -0.45
C LYS A 639 41.74 -10.97 -0.13
N GLU A 640 41.76 -10.62 1.15
CA GLU A 640 42.44 -9.40 1.59
C GLU A 640 43.82 -9.38 0.92
N LYS A 641 44.14 -8.31 0.21
CA LYS A 641 45.54 -7.89 0.25
C LYS A 641 45.77 -7.59 1.72
N ASP A 642 46.62 -8.38 2.37
CA ASP A 642 47.20 -8.02 3.67
C ASP A 642 47.67 -6.57 3.57
N THR A 643 46.84 -5.62 3.99
CA THR A 643 47.34 -4.32 4.44
C THR A 643 47.99 -4.62 5.78
N LYS A 644 49.17 -5.23 5.72
CA LYS A 644 50.22 -4.93 6.68
C LYS A 644 50.36 -3.42 6.61
N TYR A 645 49.70 -2.73 7.53
CA TYR A 645 50.22 -1.48 8.03
C TYR A 645 51.64 -1.79 8.47
N ASN A 646 52.61 -1.53 7.59
CA ASN A 646 53.94 -1.17 8.04
C ASN A 646 53.74 0.15 8.79
N LEU A 647 53.34 0.04 10.06
CA LEU A 647 53.73 1.02 11.04
C LEU A 647 55.25 1.08 10.94
N LEU A 648 55.74 2.12 10.27
CA LEU A 648 57.06 2.66 10.56
C LEU A 648 57.02 3.02 12.05
N ILE A 649 57.36 2.03 12.88
CA ILE A 649 57.86 2.25 14.22
C ILE A 649 59.17 2.99 13.98
N ASN A 650 59.10 4.32 14.03
CA ASN A 650 60.26 5.08 14.46
C ASN A 650 60.55 4.62 15.88
N GLU A 651 61.81 4.31 16.11
CA GLU A 651 62.40 3.96 17.40
C GLU A 651 61.93 4.94 18.49
N ASP A 652 61.81 4.40 19.71
CA ASP A 652 61.40 5.04 20.96
C ASP A 652 59.89 5.00 21.29
N ASP A 653 59.43 3.84 21.78
CA ASP A 653 58.94 3.71 23.16
C ASP A 653 58.43 2.28 23.43
N GLU A 654 59.16 1.54 24.27
CA GLU A 654 58.70 0.29 24.86
C GLU A 654 57.60 0.58 25.90
N ILE A 655 56.37 0.14 25.65
CA ILE A 655 55.46 -0.19 26.76
C ILE A 655 54.79 -1.55 26.49
N ASN A 656 55.27 -2.55 27.22
CA ASN A 656 54.62 -3.84 27.43
C ASN A 656 53.30 -3.64 28.20
N ILE A 657 52.17 -4.15 27.69
CA ILE A 657 51.04 -4.52 28.55
C ILE A 657 50.61 -5.94 28.16
N LYS A 658 50.64 -6.83 29.17
CA LYS A 658 50.20 -8.23 29.10
C LYS A 658 48.72 -8.33 29.46
N TYR A 659 47.99 -9.04 28.58
CA TYR A 659 46.61 -9.55 28.63
C TYR A 659 45.48 -8.52 28.67
#